data_AF-A0A8B7E277-F1
#
_entry.id   AF-A0A8B7E277-F1
#
_cell.length_a   1.000
_cell.length_b   1.000
_cell.length_c   1.000
_cell.angle_alpha   90.00
_cell.angle_beta   90.00
_cell.angle_gamma   90.00
#
_symmetry.space_group_name_H-M   'P 1'
#
loop_
_entity.id
_entity.type
_entity.pdbx_description
1 polymer ?
#
loop_
_entity_poly.entity_id
_entity_poly.type
_entity_poly.pdbx_seq_one_letter_code
_entity_poly.pdbx_strand_id
1 'polypeptide(L)'
;MFILIIVYAILKFISAKEYRLCEDNQTEVVVNFTYSNNCTEKNQQIHCSTISAALSVLNLTNLCIIIEDNQTLSNVIVIKDVSNLSVIGVNSEIVINCASNLNAGILIYNVTRLLFMNLHITHCGSVSKQTFRRNAITLSSALFFSDLINVTFRNVQFTYSIGYSVILQNCRGKIDFETVNFQNNTIILPLNESLEHRSGGGLLILYSEDKINEIANINIENCVFQWNSGIINSTSKIKNLANEFDVPFGRGGGLSVFFTEVLGKNILSITKCKFWYNKGLWGGGLYIFQGLNSSITIKESSFFHNNGTFGGALRLSNKNIIEKIVTFQNCNFTYNSAQLGSAIYLFRVSLVLKQSQFSYNRWHFKQTIGLGAIYTHYSKIQFYGENFFDNNLNTAIILENAVAFVSGQIYFEGNKGNKGGALRLYINSKVIMSSNESSMFFIKNSALQGGAIYAEQSLSCSFNVVYKLDENENCFLSNKNSGKLEYSNNTASYVINDIFVSTLRCCHFKFWSYFGTNKFFTDPVNLYAYIDNLTSIYSGKLIYPTVFLVDELNQSLSSSIDVYLNGLLQRFVVKENKITMQVFGSKEQNYSIIFSLKNVYQTIIEFKLTFCPLGYAKEADSCICNSEKNLRKGIVCNTDGTISLLAGLYVNYTQKAIQNDNETTHICPYGYCTPCPNLTCSFNPDNQCVKGRLGYLCSKCQENKTVEFGGEDCIKKCSLLNLLFILPGILFIFALVCFAVAFLNICIYDSWLNSCIYFYQVIQYHVTATQNREDTFVNTFLQNIINFHGVHIGPHKISLCLINEWNDLDKVAFNYLIPLTMLVSVTVIAKWNKLHNALQTLNNKVIYLLKVKSNEEVNLKCENNIIRVYVLISVLAYADITRITLTILYPVEYDGVKNHVYIYGDLIFFSQRHLIYSIIAIFFVLFIVLLWPLLLITTVWWTKLKVFQYFGRLYPIFSAFNAPFHDRFQWFASLYFFSRVVIIAFGILIDDKLIQMVSVTISSLTLLFVFTLCFPYKNPASNYFDIFLQSLLLLSGVLSIGKYGLLVNKYTFFLFSVVRALMILPFILLLLRWFYCFSVWINLKDWFRDRILNKVRYFLLKN
;
A
#
# COMPACT_ATOMS: atom_id res chain seq x y z
N MET A 1 -44.01 21.61 54.88
CA MET A 1 -43.38 22.24 56.07
C MET A 1 -43.44 21.33 57.30
N PHE A 2 -44.60 20.80 57.69
CA PHE A 2 -44.75 19.87 58.83
C PHE A 2 -43.94 18.56 58.67
N ILE A 3 -43.87 18.01 57.45
CA ILE A 3 -43.06 16.82 57.12
C ILE A 3 -41.55 17.11 57.21
N LEU A 4 -41.10 18.33 56.89
CA LEU A 4 -39.70 18.74 57.03
C LEU A 4 -39.29 18.89 58.50
N ILE A 5 -40.20 19.32 59.37
CA ILE A 5 -39.96 19.41 60.81
C ILE A 5 -39.92 18.02 61.45
N ILE A 6 -40.77 17.09 61.00
CA ILE A 6 -40.75 15.69 61.47
C ILE A 6 -39.48 14.97 60.98
N VAL A 7 -39.04 15.18 59.73
CA VAL A 7 -37.78 14.62 59.22
C VAL A 7 -36.58 15.24 59.93
N TYR A 8 -36.59 16.55 60.22
CA TYR A 8 -35.54 17.21 61.00
C TYR A 8 -35.50 16.73 62.46
N ALA A 9 -36.67 16.50 63.08
CA ALA A 9 -36.77 15.95 64.44
C ALA A 9 -36.34 14.48 64.50
N ILE A 10 -36.71 13.66 63.51
CA ILE A 10 -36.27 12.25 63.39
C ILE A 10 -34.76 12.19 63.10
N LEU A 11 -34.22 13.06 62.25
CA LEU A 11 -32.77 13.16 62.01
C LEU A 11 -32.01 13.61 63.26
N LYS A 12 -32.57 14.53 64.06
CA LYS A 12 -31.98 14.99 65.33
C LYS A 12 -32.11 13.96 66.46
N PHE A 13 -33.16 13.14 66.45
CA PHE A 13 -33.36 12.03 67.40
C PHE A 13 -32.48 10.82 67.05
N ILE A 14 -32.21 10.60 65.75
CA ILE A 14 -31.23 9.60 65.28
C ILE A 14 -29.79 10.07 65.52
N SER A 15 -29.51 11.38 65.53
CA SER A 15 -28.18 11.93 65.84
C SER A 15 -27.86 12.08 67.34
N ALA A 16 -28.78 11.69 68.24
CA ALA A 16 -28.63 11.84 69.69
C ALA A 16 -28.55 10.49 70.44
N LYS A 17 -28.14 9.41 69.76
CA LYS A 17 -27.45 8.32 70.44
C LYS A 17 -25.97 8.68 70.41
N GLU A 18 -25.44 9.20 71.52
CA GLU A 18 -24.00 9.19 71.77
C GLU A 18 -23.54 7.73 71.67
N TYR A 19 -23.00 7.37 70.50
CA TYR A 19 -22.30 6.11 70.35
C TYR A 19 -21.00 6.27 71.15
N ARG A 20 -20.91 5.56 72.27
CA ARG A 20 -19.64 5.45 72.99
C ARG A 20 -18.63 4.82 72.03
N LEU A 21 -17.60 5.59 71.66
CA LEU A 21 -16.58 5.16 70.70
C LEU A 21 -15.66 4.09 71.31
N CYS A 22 -15.51 4.09 72.63
CA CYS A 22 -14.65 3.21 73.40
C CYS A 22 -15.45 2.09 74.08
N GLU A 23 -14.81 0.95 74.31
CA GLU A 23 -15.41 -0.13 75.12
C GLU A 23 -15.51 0.34 76.59
N ASP A 24 -16.55 -0.09 77.31
CA ASP A 24 -16.83 0.35 78.70
C ASP A 24 -15.68 0.04 79.70
N ASN A 25 -14.75 -0.84 79.34
CA ASN A 25 -13.60 -1.25 80.14
C ASN A 25 -12.28 -0.55 79.77
N GLN A 26 -12.29 0.40 78.84
CA GLN A 26 -11.09 1.15 78.40
C GLN A 26 -11.02 2.54 79.05
N THR A 27 -9.82 2.98 79.41
CA THR A 27 -9.58 4.38 79.81
C THR A 27 -9.51 5.26 78.57
N GLU A 28 -10.29 6.34 78.56
CA GLU A 28 -10.39 7.26 77.43
C GLU A 28 -9.28 8.33 77.48
N VAL A 29 -8.57 8.48 76.37
CA VAL A 29 -7.52 9.48 76.16
C VAL A 29 -7.91 10.35 74.97
N VAL A 30 -8.06 11.65 75.16
CA VAL A 30 -8.47 12.59 74.11
C VAL A 30 -7.27 13.41 73.63
N VAL A 31 -7.07 13.47 72.31
CA VAL A 31 -5.95 14.17 71.67
C VAL A 31 -6.45 15.38 70.88
N ASN A 32 -6.05 16.59 71.28
CA ASN A 32 -6.48 17.86 70.69
C ASN A 32 -5.41 18.95 70.90
N PHE A 33 -5.15 19.81 69.89
CA PHE A 33 -4.05 20.81 69.95
C PHE A 33 -4.29 21.94 70.94
N THR A 34 -5.52 22.12 71.41
CA THR A 34 -5.89 23.20 72.33
C THR A 34 -5.35 23.00 73.76
N TYR A 35 -4.87 21.81 74.10
CA TYR A 35 -4.28 21.52 75.42
C TYR A 35 -2.78 21.91 75.47
N SER A 36 -2.34 22.62 76.52
CA SER A 36 -0.94 23.06 76.69
C SER A 36 -0.08 22.05 77.47
N ASN A 37 1.00 21.55 76.84
CA ASN A 37 2.10 20.69 77.33
C ASN A 37 1.76 19.42 78.15
N ASN A 38 2.30 18.28 77.69
CA ASN A 38 2.37 16.94 78.31
C ASN A 38 1.14 16.53 79.13
N CYS A 39 0.22 15.82 78.44
CA CYS A 39 -0.93 15.06 78.93
C CYS A 39 -1.43 15.37 80.36
N THR A 40 -2.59 16.01 80.48
CA THR A 40 -3.22 16.32 81.78
C THR A 40 -4.46 15.46 82.02
N GLU A 41 -4.60 14.91 83.22
CA GLU A 41 -5.80 14.18 83.63
C GLU A 41 -6.88 15.14 84.12
N LYS A 42 -8.09 15.07 83.55
CA LYS A 42 -9.29 15.78 84.01
C LYS A 42 -10.49 14.85 83.91
N ASN A 43 -11.32 14.79 84.96
CA ASN A 43 -12.60 14.07 84.95
C ASN A 43 -12.52 12.61 84.44
N GLN A 44 -11.55 11.82 84.92
CA GLN A 44 -11.33 10.42 84.49
C GLN A 44 -10.97 10.23 83.00
N GLN A 45 -10.66 11.31 82.29
CA GLN A 45 -10.13 11.31 80.92
C GLN A 45 -8.74 11.96 80.90
N ILE A 46 -7.85 11.44 80.05
CA ILE A 46 -6.50 11.99 79.88
C ILE A 46 -6.49 12.83 78.61
N HIS A 47 -6.12 14.10 78.71
CA HIS A 47 -6.09 15.02 77.57
C HIS A 47 -4.66 15.31 77.14
N CYS A 48 -4.30 14.95 75.91
CA CYS A 48 -2.96 15.13 75.35
C CYS A 48 -2.97 16.11 74.16
N SER A 49 -1.90 16.89 74.03
CA SER A 49 -1.75 17.85 72.92
C SER A 49 -1.34 17.22 71.59
N THR A 50 -0.64 16.08 71.65
CA THR A 50 -0.16 15.36 70.47
C THR A 50 -0.33 13.86 70.63
N ILE A 51 -0.52 13.15 69.52
CA ILE A 51 -0.54 11.68 69.51
C ILE A 51 0.78 11.08 70.01
N SER A 52 1.91 11.75 69.75
CA SER A 52 3.23 11.34 70.24
C SER A 52 3.30 11.38 71.76
N ALA A 53 2.72 12.41 72.40
CA ALA A 53 2.62 12.50 73.85
C ALA A 53 1.71 11.40 74.42
N ALA A 54 0.53 11.18 73.80
CA ALA A 54 -0.40 10.15 74.24
C ALA A 54 0.21 8.73 74.19
N LEU A 55 1.00 8.44 73.16
CA LEU A 55 1.65 7.14 72.97
C LEU A 55 2.96 6.97 73.76
N SER A 56 3.54 8.03 74.32
CA SER A 56 4.82 7.96 75.06
C SER A 56 4.69 8.04 76.58
N VAL A 57 3.57 8.56 77.11
CA VAL A 57 3.42 8.87 78.54
C VAL A 57 2.66 7.79 79.32
N LEU A 58 1.89 6.92 78.67
CA LEU A 58 0.89 6.07 79.34
C LEU A 58 1.23 4.58 79.30
N ASN A 59 0.80 3.83 80.33
CA ASN A 59 0.71 2.38 80.24
C ASN A 59 -0.39 2.05 79.23
N LEU A 60 0.01 1.61 78.03
CA LEU A 60 -0.88 1.53 76.86
C LEU A 60 -1.94 0.42 76.93
N THR A 61 -1.99 -0.33 78.03
CA THR A 61 -2.95 -1.44 78.24
C THR A 61 -4.35 -0.93 78.60
N ASN A 62 -5.39 -1.46 77.94
CA ASN A 62 -6.80 -1.07 78.12
C ASN A 62 -7.06 0.43 77.87
N LEU A 63 -6.45 0.99 76.82
CA LEU A 63 -6.64 2.39 76.45
C LEU A 63 -7.45 2.56 75.16
N CYS A 64 -8.24 3.63 75.13
CA CYS A 64 -8.92 4.11 73.94
C CYS A 64 -8.51 5.56 73.67
N ILE A 65 -7.73 5.77 72.60
CA ILE A 65 -7.23 7.07 72.18
C ILE A 65 -8.18 7.65 71.14
N ILE A 66 -8.85 8.74 71.47
CA ILE A 66 -9.74 9.51 70.60
C ILE A 66 -8.97 10.73 70.07
N ILE A 67 -8.89 10.86 68.75
CA ILE A 67 -8.19 11.96 68.08
C ILE A 67 -9.23 12.92 67.50
N GLU A 68 -9.23 14.16 67.98
CA GLU A 68 -10.18 15.21 67.58
C GLU A 68 -9.63 16.14 66.49
N ASP A 69 -8.30 16.31 66.42
CA ASP A 69 -7.62 17.19 65.46
C ASP A 69 -6.48 16.51 64.69
N ASN A 70 -6.14 17.06 63.51
CA ASN A 70 -5.11 16.54 62.59
C ASN A 70 -3.70 16.49 63.17
N GLN A 71 -3.18 15.30 63.47
CA GLN A 71 -1.89 15.11 64.13
C GLN A 71 -0.69 15.10 63.16
N THR A 72 0.48 15.51 63.66
CA THR A 72 1.75 15.38 62.94
C THR A 72 2.72 14.45 63.67
N LEU A 73 3.34 13.53 62.91
CA LEU A 73 4.35 12.60 63.40
C LEU A 73 5.72 12.99 62.82
N SER A 74 6.66 13.36 63.68
CA SER A 74 8.03 13.73 63.29
C SER A 74 9.06 12.61 63.49
N ASN A 75 8.78 11.65 64.37
CA ASN A 75 9.68 10.57 64.74
C ASN A 75 8.98 9.20 64.63
N VAL A 76 9.77 8.12 64.64
CA VAL A 76 9.25 6.76 64.76
C VAL A 76 8.71 6.53 66.19
N ILE A 77 7.47 6.09 66.30
CA ILE A 77 6.87 5.67 67.57
C ILE A 77 6.97 4.15 67.68
N VAL A 78 7.48 3.66 68.80
CA VAL A 78 7.63 2.22 69.07
C VAL A 78 6.75 1.83 70.26
N ILE A 79 5.82 0.92 70.02
CA ILE A 79 4.90 0.37 71.02
C ILE A 79 5.23 -1.11 71.22
N LYS A 80 5.36 -1.56 72.46
CA LYS A 80 5.69 -2.94 72.80
C LYS A 80 4.85 -3.44 73.97
N ASP A 81 4.47 -4.70 73.94
CA ASP A 81 3.92 -5.45 75.07
C ASP A 81 2.62 -4.84 75.64
N VAL A 82 1.65 -4.57 74.75
CA VAL A 82 0.39 -3.88 75.06
C VAL A 82 -0.82 -4.80 74.89
N SER A 83 -1.92 -4.55 75.60
CA SER A 83 -3.18 -5.26 75.42
C SER A 83 -4.38 -4.31 75.35
N ASN A 84 -5.31 -4.56 74.43
CA ASN A 84 -6.58 -3.84 74.27
C ASN A 84 -6.43 -2.34 74.01
N LEU A 85 -5.72 -2.00 72.93
CA LEU A 85 -5.48 -0.63 72.50
C LEU A 85 -6.39 -0.26 71.32
N SER A 86 -7.13 0.84 71.47
CA SER A 86 -7.96 1.42 70.40
C SER A 86 -7.44 2.82 70.03
N VAL A 87 -7.27 3.09 68.74
CA VAL A 87 -6.94 4.43 68.21
C VAL A 87 -8.02 4.83 67.22
N ILE A 88 -8.79 5.87 67.58
CA ILE A 88 -10.05 6.22 66.93
C ILE A 88 -10.04 7.71 66.58
N GLY A 89 -10.32 8.05 65.33
CA GLY A 89 -10.66 9.43 64.96
C GLY A 89 -12.15 9.70 65.21
N VAL A 90 -12.48 10.91 65.66
CA VAL A 90 -13.89 11.32 65.84
C VAL A 90 -14.68 11.21 64.53
N ASN A 91 -14.01 11.45 63.40
CA ASN A 91 -14.54 11.27 62.06
C ASN A 91 -13.45 10.78 61.10
N SER A 92 -13.81 10.40 59.89
CA SER A 92 -12.87 9.92 58.87
C SER A 92 -11.98 11.00 58.25
N GLU A 93 -12.16 12.28 58.59
CA GLU A 93 -11.36 13.40 58.09
C GLU A 93 -10.11 13.65 58.93
N ILE A 94 -9.97 12.99 60.08
CA ILE A 94 -8.80 13.12 60.95
C ILE A 94 -7.55 12.58 60.27
N VAL A 95 -6.62 13.50 59.99
CA VAL A 95 -5.36 13.20 59.31
C VAL A 95 -4.21 13.05 60.31
N ILE A 96 -3.49 11.94 60.24
CA ILE A 96 -2.18 11.75 60.85
C ILE A 96 -1.14 11.87 59.74
N ASN A 97 -0.42 12.99 59.71
CA ASN A 97 0.57 13.29 58.67
C ASN A 97 1.99 13.11 59.21
N CYS A 98 2.82 12.30 58.54
CA CYS A 98 4.23 12.21 58.86
C CYS A 98 5.05 13.30 58.14
N ALA A 99 6.02 13.89 58.83
CA ALA A 99 6.92 14.87 58.22
C ALA A 99 7.79 14.21 57.14
N SER A 100 7.55 14.54 55.87
CA SER A 100 8.09 13.84 54.68
C SER A 100 9.62 13.78 54.56
N ASN A 101 10.36 14.60 55.31
CA ASN A 101 11.83 14.62 55.32
C ASN A 101 12.46 13.75 56.44
N LEU A 102 11.63 13.09 57.27
CA LEU A 102 12.06 12.29 58.42
C LEU A 102 11.50 10.87 58.30
N ASN A 103 12.28 9.86 58.68
CA ASN A 103 11.78 8.49 58.85
C ASN A 103 10.77 8.48 60.00
N ALA A 104 9.48 8.64 59.71
CA ALA A 104 8.40 8.66 60.69
C ALA A 104 7.32 7.60 60.37
N GLY A 105 6.79 6.97 61.40
CA GLY A 105 5.85 5.85 61.32
C GLY A 105 5.65 5.19 62.68
N ILE A 106 4.83 4.14 62.75
CA ILE A 106 4.51 3.45 64.00
C ILE A 106 4.92 1.98 63.90
N LEU A 107 5.75 1.53 64.83
CA LEU A 107 6.21 0.15 64.96
C LEU A 107 5.57 -0.46 66.21
N ILE A 108 4.81 -1.55 66.06
CA ILE A 108 4.06 -2.16 67.15
C ILE A 108 4.46 -3.63 67.26
N TYR A 109 4.90 -4.04 68.44
CA TYR A 109 5.37 -5.40 68.73
C TYR A 109 4.58 -6.03 69.88
N ASN A 110 4.23 -7.30 69.73
CA ASN A 110 3.64 -8.11 70.81
C ASN A 110 2.42 -7.45 71.48
N VAL A 111 1.39 -7.12 70.68
CA VAL A 111 0.14 -6.52 71.16
C VAL A 111 -1.04 -7.47 70.99
N THR A 112 -1.93 -7.51 71.99
CA THR A 112 -3.17 -8.29 71.94
C THR A 112 -4.38 -7.37 71.86
N ARG A 113 -5.30 -7.59 70.90
CA ARG A 113 -6.47 -6.74 70.59
C ARG A 113 -6.10 -5.29 70.25
N LEU A 114 -6.02 -5.00 68.96
CA LEU A 114 -5.70 -3.67 68.42
C LEU A 114 -6.79 -3.20 67.45
N LEU A 115 -7.31 -1.99 67.67
CA LEU A 115 -8.31 -1.37 66.80
C LEU A 115 -7.82 -0.02 66.26
N PHE A 116 -7.88 0.15 64.94
CA PHE A 116 -7.77 1.45 64.28
C PHE A 116 -9.08 1.77 63.57
N MET A 117 -9.66 2.93 63.85
CA MET A 117 -10.96 3.30 63.26
C MET A 117 -11.04 4.78 62.88
N ASN A 118 -11.63 5.09 61.72
CA ASN A 118 -11.90 6.46 61.25
C ASN A 118 -10.65 7.35 61.20
N LEU A 119 -9.60 6.91 60.49
CA LEU A 119 -8.32 7.64 60.45
C LEU A 119 -7.79 7.74 59.02
N HIS A 120 -7.12 8.85 58.72
CA HIS A 120 -6.35 9.03 57.49
C HIS A 120 -4.86 9.19 57.81
N ILE A 121 -4.06 8.17 57.50
CA ILE A 121 -2.60 8.18 57.71
C ILE A 121 -1.91 8.48 56.38
N THR A 122 -1.04 9.50 56.35
CA THR A 122 -0.41 9.97 55.11
C THR A 122 1.06 10.34 55.25
N HIS A 123 1.82 10.17 54.17
CA HIS A 123 3.27 10.46 54.06
C HIS A 123 4.19 9.71 55.05
N CYS A 124 3.69 8.66 55.70
CA CYS A 124 4.45 7.88 56.68
C CYS A 124 5.28 6.77 56.02
N GLY A 125 6.44 6.46 56.60
CA GLY A 125 7.36 5.43 56.12
C GLY A 125 8.59 5.26 57.02
N SER A 126 8.44 4.49 58.09
CA SER A 126 9.53 4.10 58.98
C SER A 126 10.21 2.82 58.49
N VAL A 127 11.54 2.76 58.56
CA VAL A 127 12.31 1.56 58.18
C VAL A 127 12.28 0.54 59.31
N SER A 128 11.87 -0.69 59.00
CA SER A 128 11.90 -1.83 59.92
C SER A 128 12.70 -2.99 59.33
N LYS A 129 13.36 -3.77 60.19
CA LYS A 129 14.07 -5.01 59.82
C LYS A 129 13.13 -6.19 59.94
N GLN A 130 12.85 -6.87 58.84
CA GLN A 130 12.14 -8.14 58.81
C GLN A 130 13.13 -9.28 58.63
N THR A 131 12.96 -10.34 59.40
CA THR A 131 13.64 -11.61 59.15
C THR A 131 12.81 -12.43 58.18
N PHE A 132 13.40 -12.82 57.07
CA PHE A 132 12.78 -13.70 56.09
C PHE A 132 13.66 -14.92 55.87
N ARG A 133 13.25 -16.07 56.43
CA ARG A 133 14.10 -17.27 56.54
C ARG A 133 15.47 -16.93 57.14
N ARG A 134 16.55 -17.04 56.34
CA ARG A 134 17.96 -16.77 56.73
C ARG A 134 18.43 -15.35 56.38
N ASN A 135 17.62 -14.57 55.66
CA ASN A 135 18.00 -13.24 55.18
C ASN A 135 17.32 -12.16 56.04
N ALA A 136 18.10 -11.24 56.59
CA ALA A 136 17.57 -10.01 57.16
C ALA A 136 17.28 -9.02 56.04
N ILE A 137 16.03 -8.59 55.93
CA ILE A 137 15.54 -7.65 54.93
C ILE A 137 15.11 -6.37 55.66
N THR A 138 15.39 -5.21 55.09
CA THR A 138 14.82 -3.94 55.57
C THR A 138 13.73 -3.49 54.61
N LEU A 139 12.58 -3.09 55.12
CA LEU A 139 11.49 -2.48 54.36
C LEU A 139 10.96 -1.26 55.09
N SER A 140 10.45 -0.28 54.34
CA SER A 140 9.79 0.89 54.90
C SER A 140 8.28 0.70 54.93
N SER A 141 7.63 1.14 56.02
CA SER A 141 6.18 1.18 56.10
C SER A 141 5.63 2.26 57.03
N ALA A 142 4.39 2.70 56.76
CA ALA A 142 3.69 3.62 57.66
C ALA A 142 3.40 2.96 59.01
N LEU A 143 2.85 1.75 58.98
CA LEU A 143 2.63 0.90 60.15
C LEU A 143 3.35 -0.44 59.97
N PHE A 144 4.08 -0.87 61.00
CA PHE A 144 4.69 -2.20 61.07
C PHE A 144 4.21 -2.93 62.31
N PHE A 145 3.80 -4.17 62.11
CA PHE A 145 3.24 -5.02 63.15
C PHE A 145 3.98 -6.34 63.21
N SER A 146 4.46 -6.73 64.40
CA SER A 146 5.05 -8.04 64.64
C SER A 146 4.38 -8.75 65.80
N ASP A 147 4.03 -10.03 65.59
CA ASP A 147 3.55 -10.96 66.61
C ASP A 147 2.28 -10.48 67.34
N LEU A 148 1.33 -9.92 66.59
CA LEU A 148 0.05 -9.44 67.14
C LEU A 148 -1.02 -10.53 67.27
N ILE A 149 -1.94 -10.38 68.21
CA ILE A 149 -3.15 -11.22 68.31
C ILE A 149 -4.39 -10.35 68.18
N ASN A 150 -5.28 -10.66 67.24
CA ASN A 150 -6.55 -9.94 66.98
C ASN A 150 -6.35 -8.46 66.60
N VAL A 151 -6.47 -8.15 65.31
CA VAL A 151 -6.24 -6.80 64.76
C VAL A 151 -7.42 -6.40 63.88
N THR A 152 -7.91 -5.18 64.07
CA THR A 152 -9.03 -4.65 63.28
C THR A 152 -8.73 -3.25 62.76
N PHE A 153 -8.89 -3.07 61.46
CA PHE A 153 -8.91 -1.76 60.79
C PHE A 153 -10.30 -1.52 60.22
N ARG A 154 -10.94 -0.42 60.60
CA ARG A 154 -12.28 -0.05 60.11
C ARG A 154 -12.29 1.39 59.60
N ASN A 155 -12.69 1.59 58.34
CA ASN A 155 -12.80 2.92 57.76
C ASN A 155 -11.50 3.74 57.90
N VAL A 156 -10.38 3.16 57.47
CA VAL A 156 -9.04 3.77 57.55
C VAL A 156 -8.50 4.03 56.15
N GLN A 157 -7.81 5.15 55.97
CA GLN A 157 -7.16 5.51 54.71
C GLN A 157 -5.64 5.60 54.90
N PHE A 158 -4.91 4.98 53.99
CA PHE A 158 -3.46 5.09 53.88
C PHE A 158 -3.11 5.68 52.53
N THR A 159 -2.62 6.92 52.52
CA THR A 159 -2.24 7.60 51.27
C THR A 159 -0.78 8.04 51.27
N TYR A 160 -0.13 7.97 50.11
CA TYR A 160 1.25 8.45 49.93
C TYR A 160 2.27 7.88 50.93
N SER A 161 2.06 6.66 51.43
CA SER A 161 3.02 6.01 52.32
C SER A 161 4.32 5.74 51.56
N ILE A 162 5.47 5.97 52.22
CA ILE A 162 6.79 5.70 51.65
C ILE A 162 7.12 4.22 51.90
N GLY A 163 6.96 3.40 50.85
CA GLY A 163 7.05 1.94 50.93
C GLY A 163 5.67 1.29 51.05
N TYR A 164 5.51 0.36 51.99
CA TYR A 164 4.21 -0.27 52.29
C TYR A 164 3.38 0.62 53.22
N SER A 165 2.05 0.62 53.10
CA SER A 165 1.24 1.26 54.16
C SER A 165 1.28 0.44 55.44
N VAL A 166 1.02 -0.86 55.33
CA VAL A 166 0.95 -1.75 56.48
C VAL A 166 1.76 -3.01 56.19
N ILE A 167 2.62 -3.39 57.13
CA ILE A 167 3.31 -4.68 57.14
C ILE A 167 2.83 -5.45 58.36
N LEU A 168 2.25 -6.63 58.14
CA LEU A 168 1.92 -7.61 59.17
C LEU A 168 2.95 -8.73 59.13
N GLN A 169 3.68 -8.93 60.21
CA GLN A 169 4.62 -10.02 60.38
C GLN A 169 4.14 -10.94 61.52
N ASN A 170 3.93 -12.22 61.21
CA ASN A 170 3.63 -13.27 62.20
C ASN A 170 2.40 -13.00 63.09
N CYS A 171 1.43 -12.20 62.63
CA CYS A 171 0.21 -11.91 63.38
C CYS A 171 -0.75 -13.13 63.41
N ARG A 172 -1.51 -13.33 64.48
CA ARG A 172 -2.38 -14.50 64.70
C ARG A 172 -3.79 -14.11 65.19
N GLY A 173 -4.69 -15.08 65.24
CA GLY A 173 -6.10 -14.85 65.59
C GLY A 173 -6.88 -14.21 64.45
N LYS A 174 -7.81 -13.32 64.76
CA LYS A 174 -8.69 -12.65 63.79
C LYS A 174 -8.08 -11.34 63.30
N ILE A 175 -7.83 -11.22 62.00
CA ILE A 175 -7.25 -10.01 61.39
C ILE A 175 -8.26 -9.50 60.36
N ASP A 176 -8.92 -8.38 60.69
CA ASP A 176 -9.99 -7.82 59.86
C ASP A 176 -9.59 -6.45 59.29
N PHE A 177 -9.72 -6.30 57.98
CA PHE A 177 -9.67 -5.02 57.28
C PHE A 177 -11.05 -4.77 56.66
N GLU A 178 -11.75 -3.76 57.16
CA GLU A 178 -13.11 -3.41 56.75
C GLU A 178 -13.14 -1.98 56.21
N THR A 179 -13.44 -1.82 54.92
CA THR A 179 -13.52 -0.50 54.28
C THR A 179 -12.22 0.30 54.43
N VAL A 180 -11.09 -0.30 54.08
CA VAL A 180 -9.77 0.34 54.12
C VAL A 180 -9.32 0.76 52.73
N ASN A 181 -8.82 1.99 52.59
CA ASN A 181 -8.32 2.52 51.32
C ASN A 181 -6.79 2.64 51.36
N PHE A 182 -6.12 1.94 50.45
CA PHE A 182 -4.67 2.01 50.21
C PHE A 182 -4.43 2.70 48.87
N GLN A 183 -3.98 3.95 48.89
CA GLN A 183 -3.82 4.76 47.69
C GLN A 183 -2.44 5.42 47.53
N ASN A 184 -1.88 5.39 46.32
CA ASN A 184 -0.61 6.08 45.99
C ASN A 184 0.57 5.70 46.91
N ASN A 185 0.59 4.48 47.44
CA ASN A 185 1.68 4.01 48.29
C ASN A 185 2.82 3.48 47.41
N THR A 186 3.95 4.18 47.47
CA THR A 186 5.06 4.00 46.52
C THR A 186 6.39 4.27 47.21
N ILE A 187 7.49 3.94 46.53
CA ILE A 187 8.83 4.32 46.99
C ILE A 187 9.13 5.72 46.43
N ILE A 188 9.22 6.73 47.31
CA ILE A 188 9.73 8.06 46.95
C ILE A 188 11.26 8.03 47.05
N LEU A 189 11.95 8.41 45.97
CA LEU A 189 13.42 8.54 45.94
C LEU A 189 13.82 10.01 46.16
N PRO A 190 14.52 10.37 47.25
CA PRO A 190 15.37 11.54 47.24
C PRO A 190 16.59 11.27 46.37
N LEU A 191 16.98 12.24 45.55
CA LEU A 191 17.97 12.14 44.46
C LEU A 191 19.39 11.69 44.86
N ASN A 192 19.73 11.49 46.15
CA ASN A 192 21.11 11.29 46.61
C ASN A 192 21.31 10.22 47.72
N GLU A 193 20.33 9.38 48.06
CA GLU A 193 20.53 8.30 49.06
C GLU A 193 20.78 6.92 48.42
N SER A 194 21.68 6.15 49.03
CA SER A 194 22.05 4.80 48.62
C SER A 194 20.84 3.85 48.52
N LEU A 195 20.79 3.11 47.41
CA LEU A 195 19.73 2.21 46.90
C LEU A 195 19.41 0.96 47.75
N GLU A 196 19.63 0.98 49.06
CA GLU A 196 19.48 -0.23 49.86
C GLU A 196 18.02 -0.47 50.28
N HIS A 197 17.41 -1.49 49.65
CA HIS A 197 16.26 -2.26 50.15
C HIS A 197 14.93 -1.51 50.35
N ARG A 198 14.41 -0.83 49.32
CA ARG A 198 13.03 -0.29 49.39
C ARG A 198 12.11 -1.06 48.43
N SER A 199 11.00 -1.58 48.96
CA SER A 199 9.84 -2.13 48.22
C SER A 199 8.60 -1.33 48.65
N GLY A 200 7.60 -1.22 47.78
CA GLY A 200 6.37 -0.47 48.05
C GLY A 200 5.11 -1.30 47.88
N GLY A 201 3.98 -0.76 48.34
CA GLY A 201 2.66 -1.34 48.09
C GLY A 201 1.61 -0.90 49.11
N GLY A 202 0.40 -1.44 49.00
CA GLY A 202 -0.64 -1.18 50.01
C GLY A 202 -0.38 -1.98 51.29
N LEU A 203 -0.55 -3.29 51.21
CA LEU A 203 -0.50 -4.19 52.37
C LEU A 203 0.45 -5.37 52.10
N LEU A 204 1.35 -5.64 53.04
CA LEU A 204 2.21 -6.82 53.05
C LEU A 204 1.87 -7.69 54.26
N ILE A 205 1.59 -8.97 53.99
CA ILE A 205 1.35 -9.99 55.01
C ILE A 205 2.45 -11.04 54.91
N LEU A 206 3.20 -11.20 55.98
CA LEU A 206 4.41 -12.02 56.05
C LEU A 206 4.33 -13.00 57.21
N TYR A 207 4.51 -14.28 56.92
CA TYR A 207 4.75 -15.31 57.93
C TYR A 207 6.13 -15.91 57.67
N SER A 208 7.07 -15.73 58.62
CA SER A 208 8.46 -16.23 58.56
C SER A 208 8.62 -17.50 59.41
N GLU A 209 9.55 -18.38 59.02
CA GLU A 209 9.86 -19.66 59.67
C GLU A 209 10.20 -19.51 61.17
N ASP A 210 9.79 -20.53 61.95
CA ASP A 210 10.22 -20.96 63.30
C ASP A 210 9.31 -20.68 64.53
N LYS A 211 8.07 -20.16 64.39
CA LYS A 211 7.30 -19.80 65.62
C LYS A 211 5.80 -20.08 65.70
N ILE A 212 5.09 -20.61 64.69
CA ILE A 212 3.61 -20.49 64.72
C ILE A 212 2.87 -21.81 64.51
N ASN A 213 2.27 -22.32 65.59
CA ASN A 213 1.32 -23.45 65.60
C ASN A 213 -0.16 -23.01 65.57
N GLU A 214 -0.45 -21.71 65.47
CA GLU A 214 -1.80 -21.16 65.61
C GLU A 214 -2.38 -20.62 64.29
N ILE A 215 -3.72 -20.70 64.15
CA ILE A 215 -4.46 -20.31 62.94
C ILE A 215 -4.61 -18.78 62.88
N ALA A 216 -4.16 -18.17 61.78
CA ALA A 216 -4.56 -16.80 61.43
C ALA A 216 -5.78 -16.81 60.49
N ASN A 217 -6.81 -16.05 60.84
CA ASN A 217 -7.99 -15.82 60.01
C ASN A 217 -8.00 -14.37 59.53
N ILE A 218 -7.61 -14.15 58.28
CA ILE A 218 -7.46 -12.83 57.67
C ILE A 218 -8.65 -12.55 56.76
N ASN A 219 -9.44 -11.54 57.11
CA ASN A 219 -10.55 -11.06 56.31
C ASN A 219 -10.25 -9.65 55.78
N ILE A 220 -10.35 -9.47 54.47
CA ILE A 220 -10.22 -8.19 53.79
C ILE A 220 -11.50 -7.94 53.03
N GLU A 221 -12.34 -7.04 53.55
CA GLU A 221 -13.67 -6.77 53.03
C GLU A 221 -13.83 -5.31 52.62
N ASN A 222 -14.42 -5.09 51.45
CA ASN A 222 -14.76 -3.75 50.94
C ASN A 222 -13.55 -2.79 50.87
N CYS A 223 -12.35 -3.33 50.69
CA CYS A 223 -11.12 -2.54 50.64
C CYS A 223 -10.77 -2.10 49.21
N VAL A 224 -10.08 -0.96 49.11
CA VAL A 224 -9.61 -0.40 47.84
C VAL A 224 -8.08 -0.34 47.86
N PHE A 225 -7.46 -0.90 46.84
CA PHE A 225 -6.04 -0.83 46.56
C PHE A 225 -5.87 -0.12 45.22
N GLN A 226 -5.47 1.15 45.23
CA GLN A 226 -5.34 1.93 44.01
C GLN A 226 -4.01 2.66 43.86
N TRP A 227 -3.46 2.65 42.65
CA TRP A 227 -2.23 3.38 42.31
C TRP A 227 -1.01 3.04 43.18
N ASN A 228 -1.01 1.87 43.79
CA ASN A 228 0.13 1.43 44.61
C ASN A 228 1.20 0.82 43.71
N SER A 229 2.47 1.00 44.08
CA SER A 229 3.60 0.51 43.28
C SER A 229 4.61 -0.23 44.14
N GLY A 230 4.76 -1.53 43.85
CA GLY A 230 5.83 -2.37 44.38
C GLY A 230 7.08 -2.43 43.53
N ILE A 231 7.17 -1.69 42.41
CA ILE A 231 8.34 -1.70 41.53
C ILE A 231 9.59 -1.19 42.26
N ILE A 232 10.70 -1.90 42.10
CA ILE A 232 11.99 -1.57 42.69
C ILE A 232 12.90 -0.96 41.63
N ASN A 233 13.47 0.22 41.92
CA ASN A 233 14.64 0.75 41.21
C ASN A 233 15.89 0.30 41.98
N SER A 234 16.74 -0.54 41.40
CA SER A 234 17.82 -1.18 42.17
C SER A 234 19.07 -1.59 41.38
N THR A 235 20.18 -1.65 42.11
CA THR A 235 21.47 -2.29 41.79
C THR A 235 21.34 -3.79 41.44
N SER A 236 22.40 -4.38 40.85
CA SER A 236 22.43 -5.77 40.35
C SER A 236 22.21 -6.85 41.43
N LYS A 237 22.62 -6.62 42.68
CA LYS A 237 22.53 -7.63 43.76
C LYS A 237 21.09 -7.90 44.20
N ILE A 238 20.27 -6.86 44.34
CA ILE A 238 18.84 -7.00 44.68
C ILE A 238 18.06 -7.48 43.45
N LYS A 239 18.49 -7.20 42.20
CA LYS A 239 17.87 -7.83 41.02
C LYS A 239 17.98 -9.36 41.07
N ASN A 240 19.11 -9.89 41.57
CA ASN A 240 19.27 -11.33 41.78
C ASN A 240 18.33 -11.83 42.89
N LEU A 241 18.21 -11.11 44.01
CA LEU A 241 17.32 -11.47 45.12
C LEU A 241 15.82 -11.36 44.76
N ALA A 242 15.45 -10.36 43.95
CA ALA A 242 14.09 -10.14 43.46
C ALA A 242 13.63 -11.21 42.45
N ASN A 243 14.53 -12.07 41.99
CA ASN A 243 14.19 -13.25 41.20
C ASN A 243 13.84 -14.47 42.09
N GLU A 244 14.17 -14.44 43.38
CA GLU A 244 13.79 -15.50 44.32
C GLU A 244 12.28 -15.43 44.62
N PHE A 245 11.61 -16.59 44.57
CA PHE A 245 10.14 -16.66 44.60
C PHE A 245 9.53 -16.29 45.95
N ASP A 246 10.35 -16.24 46.98
CA ASP A 246 9.96 -16.11 48.37
C ASP A 246 10.27 -14.71 48.93
N VAL A 247 10.94 -13.83 48.18
CA VAL A 247 11.29 -12.50 48.69
C VAL A 247 10.19 -11.46 48.37
N PRO A 248 9.80 -10.57 49.31
CA PRO A 248 8.73 -9.57 49.11
C PRO A 248 9.08 -8.42 48.17
N PHE A 249 10.31 -8.37 47.66
CA PHE A 249 10.78 -7.36 46.74
C PHE A 249 10.05 -7.41 45.38
N GLY A 250 9.36 -6.33 45.00
CA GLY A 250 8.76 -6.24 43.67
C GLY A 250 7.38 -6.89 43.57
N ARG A 251 6.75 -7.27 44.67
CA ARG A 251 5.58 -8.15 44.70
C ARG A 251 4.31 -7.39 45.02
N GLY A 252 3.19 -7.82 44.44
CA GLY A 252 1.83 -7.48 44.89
C GLY A 252 1.62 -6.00 45.12
N GLY A 253 1.58 -5.21 44.04
CA GLY A 253 1.58 -3.75 44.11
C GLY A 253 0.48 -3.20 45.02
N GLY A 254 -0.71 -3.80 45.01
CA GLY A 254 -1.75 -3.56 46.01
C GLY A 254 -1.54 -4.37 47.28
N LEU A 255 -1.61 -5.70 47.17
CA LEU A 255 -1.52 -6.65 48.29
C LEU A 255 -0.50 -7.75 48.00
N SER A 256 0.38 -8.01 48.97
CA SER A 256 1.35 -9.10 48.96
C SER A 256 1.14 -10.04 50.15
N VAL A 257 1.04 -11.34 49.90
CA VAL A 257 0.85 -12.36 50.94
C VAL A 257 1.89 -13.47 50.81
N PHE A 258 2.59 -13.75 51.90
CA PHE A 258 3.60 -14.79 52.02
C PHE A 258 3.25 -15.77 53.13
N PHE A 259 2.78 -16.96 52.75
CA PHE A 259 2.64 -18.09 53.65
C PHE A 259 3.81 -19.05 53.41
N THR A 260 4.92 -18.88 54.14
CA THR A 260 6.15 -19.65 53.88
C THR A 260 6.19 -21.02 54.55
N GLU A 261 5.30 -21.29 55.52
CA GLU A 261 5.38 -22.45 56.40
C GLU A 261 4.56 -23.69 55.97
N VAL A 262 4.91 -24.82 56.60
CA VAL A 262 4.30 -26.15 56.41
C VAL A 262 3.14 -26.41 57.38
N LEU A 263 3.12 -25.82 58.58
CA LEU A 263 2.27 -26.29 59.69
C LEU A 263 1.01 -25.44 59.94
N GLY A 264 1.01 -24.13 59.66
CA GLY A 264 -0.13 -23.24 59.92
C GLY A 264 -1.31 -23.36 58.93
N LYS A 265 -2.53 -23.55 59.46
CA LYS A 265 -3.79 -23.55 58.67
C LYS A 265 -4.35 -22.14 58.47
N ASN A 266 -3.61 -21.25 57.81
CA ASN A 266 -4.06 -19.86 57.61
C ASN A 266 -5.25 -19.78 56.66
N ILE A 267 -6.23 -18.93 56.99
CA ILE A 267 -7.40 -18.65 56.16
C ILE A 267 -7.29 -17.20 55.69
N LEU A 268 -7.35 -17.00 54.37
CA LEU A 268 -7.41 -15.68 53.75
C LEU A 268 -8.70 -15.55 52.95
N SER A 269 -9.55 -14.59 53.33
CA SER A 269 -10.78 -14.22 52.64
C SER A 269 -10.68 -12.79 52.14
N ILE A 270 -10.84 -12.58 50.83
CA ILE A 270 -10.90 -11.26 50.20
C ILE A 270 -12.27 -11.10 49.53
N THR A 271 -13.08 -10.15 49.98
CA THR A 271 -14.45 -9.98 49.51
C THR A 271 -14.72 -8.54 49.11
N LYS A 272 -15.41 -8.34 47.98
CA LYS A 272 -15.87 -7.01 47.51
C LYS A 272 -14.74 -5.97 47.39
N CYS A 273 -13.52 -6.40 47.07
CA CYS A 273 -12.36 -5.53 47.01
C CYS A 273 -12.08 -5.00 45.59
N LYS A 274 -11.40 -3.85 45.51
CA LYS A 274 -11.01 -3.20 44.24
C LYS A 274 -9.50 -3.07 44.16
N PHE A 275 -8.87 -3.69 43.16
CA PHE A 275 -7.44 -3.59 42.87
C PHE A 275 -7.26 -2.84 41.56
N TRP A 276 -7.04 -1.53 41.61
CA TRP A 276 -7.05 -0.66 40.44
C TRP A 276 -5.70 0.02 40.20
N TYR A 277 -5.22 0.03 38.97
CA TYR A 277 -4.02 0.79 38.57
C TYR A 277 -2.75 0.48 39.37
N ASN A 278 -2.66 -0.70 40.01
CA ASN A 278 -1.49 -1.06 40.79
C ASN A 278 -0.37 -1.60 39.89
N LYS A 279 0.87 -1.43 40.35
CA LYS A 279 2.07 -1.86 39.61
C LYS A 279 2.94 -2.74 40.49
N GLY A 280 3.41 -3.86 39.95
CA GLY A 280 4.36 -4.74 40.61
C GLY A 280 5.21 -5.47 39.57
N LEU A 281 6.38 -5.98 39.95
CA LEU A 281 7.12 -6.89 39.06
C LEU A 281 6.28 -8.16 38.86
N TRP A 282 5.77 -8.71 39.97
CA TRP A 282 4.99 -9.95 40.02
C TRP A 282 3.67 -9.68 40.75
N GLY A 283 2.53 -9.95 40.09
CA GLY A 283 1.21 -9.67 40.63
C GLY A 283 0.97 -8.17 40.80
N GLY A 284 0.63 -7.46 39.73
CA GLY A 284 0.48 -6.00 39.77
C GLY A 284 -0.52 -5.52 40.84
N GLY A 285 -1.67 -6.18 40.94
CA GLY A 285 -2.64 -5.95 42.02
C GLY A 285 -2.39 -6.82 43.25
N LEU A 286 -2.28 -8.14 43.07
CA LEU A 286 -2.22 -9.13 44.15
C LEU A 286 -1.11 -10.16 43.91
N TYR A 287 -0.27 -10.41 44.92
CA TYR A 287 0.69 -11.50 44.90
C TYR A 287 0.46 -12.42 46.09
N ILE A 288 0.43 -13.73 45.82
CA ILE A 288 0.28 -14.76 46.85
C ILE A 288 1.32 -15.84 46.63
N PHE A 289 2.18 -16.03 47.64
CA PHE A 289 2.98 -17.21 47.82
C PHE A 289 2.26 -18.16 48.79
N GLN A 290 1.72 -19.26 48.26
CA GLN A 290 0.89 -20.18 49.01
C GLN A 290 1.75 -21.13 49.87
N GLY A 291 1.37 -21.33 51.13
CA GLY A 291 1.97 -22.34 52.03
C GLY A 291 1.24 -23.68 51.92
N LEU A 292 1.81 -24.75 52.49
CA LEU A 292 1.25 -26.11 52.37
C LEU A 292 -0.13 -26.26 53.01
N ASN A 293 -0.50 -25.42 53.98
CA ASN A 293 -1.71 -25.58 54.78
C ASN A 293 -2.75 -24.46 54.72
N SER A 294 -2.62 -23.48 53.81
CA SER A 294 -3.52 -22.32 53.76
C SER A 294 -4.76 -22.51 52.86
N SER A 295 -5.89 -21.94 53.28
CA SER A 295 -7.12 -21.81 52.47
C SER A 295 -7.29 -20.37 52.02
N ILE A 296 -7.47 -20.15 50.71
CA ILE A 296 -7.52 -18.81 50.13
C ILE A 296 -8.74 -18.69 49.24
N THR A 297 -9.58 -17.70 49.55
CA THR A 297 -10.83 -17.44 48.82
C THR A 297 -10.95 -15.96 48.50
N ILE A 298 -11.22 -15.65 47.22
CA ILE A 298 -11.47 -14.29 46.73
C ILE A 298 -12.84 -14.26 46.07
N LYS A 299 -13.70 -13.32 46.49
CA LYS A 299 -15.08 -13.20 45.99
C LYS A 299 -15.43 -11.77 45.62
N GLU A 300 -16.27 -11.62 44.60
CA GLU A 300 -16.92 -10.35 44.23
C GLU A 300 -15.93 -9.18 44.06
N SER A 301 -14.71 -9.48 43.63
CA SER A 301 -13.60 -8.52 43.60
C SER A 301 -13.24 -8.14 42.16
N SER A 302 -12.75 -6.91 41.99
CA SER A 302 -12.41 -6.36 40.68
C SER A 302 -10.92 -6.03 40.57
N PHE A 303 -10.33 -6.43 39.45
CA PHE A 303 -8.94 -6.16 39.08
C PHE A 303 -8.92 -5.38 37.77
N PHE A 304 -8.62 -4.10 37.86
CA PHE A 304 -8.72 -3.17 36.73
C PHE A 304 -7.40 -2.45 36.49
N HIS A 305 -6.90 -2.52 35.26
CA HIS A 305 -5.73 -1.75 34.82
C HIS A 305 -4.45 -1.96 35.65
N ASN A 306 -4.28 -3.12 36.26
CA ASN A 306 -3.05 -3.46 36.97
C ASN A 306 -1.95 -3.89 35.99
N ASN A 307 -0.71 -3.61 36.33
CA ASN A 307 0.44 -3.87 35.48
C ASN A 307 1.52 -4.67 36.21
N GLY A 308 2.08 -5.66 35.53
CA GLY A 308 3.30 -6.31 35.97
C GLY A 308 4.06 -7.06 34.88
N THR A 309 5.11 -7.78 35.25
CA THR A 309 5.84 -8.65 34.32
C THR A 309 5.23 -10.04 34.28
N PHE A 310 4.86 -10.58 35.44
CA PHE A 310 4.21 -11.88 35.58
C PHE A 310 2.93 -11.72 36.41
N GLY A 311 1.77 -11.88 35.78
CA GLY A 311 0.49 -11.65 36.44
C GLY A 311 0.19 -10.16 36.59
N GLY A 312 -0.49 -9.57 35.60
CA GLY A 312 -0.80 -8.13 35.64
C GLY A 312 -1.78 -7.79 36.75
N ALA A 313 -2.88 -8.54 36.86
CA ALA A 313 -3.76 -8.48 38.01
C ALA A 313 -3.17 -9.20 39.21
N LEU A 314 -2.79 -10.47 39.03
CA LEU A 314 -2.28 -11.27 40.13
C LEU A 314 -1.34 -12.39 39.72
N ARG A 315 -0.54 -12.81 40.69
CA ARG A 315 0.30 -14.00 40.59
C ARG A 315 0.12 -14.89 41.81
N LEU A 316 -0.09 -16.17 41.55
CA LEU A 316 -0.10 -17.24 42.55
C LEU A 316 1.12 -18.12 42.33
N SER A 317 1.86 -18.42 43.41
CA SER A 317 3.08 -19.21 43.31
C SER A 317 3.27 -20.10 44.52
N ASN A 318 3.98 -21.21 44.30
CA ASN A 318 4.41 -22.12 45.36
C ASN A 318 5.80 -22.68 45.06
N LYS A 319 6.51 -23.12 46.11
CA LYS A 319 7.79 -23.83 46.02
C LYS A 319 7.58 -25.26 45.47
N ASN A 320 6.64 -25.98 46.06
CA ASN A 320 6.30 -27.36 45.69
C ASN A 320 4.98 -27.37 44.93
N ILE A 321 4.72 -28.42 44.17
CA ILE A 321 3.45 -28.56 43.46
C ILE A 321 2.41 -29.03 44.49
N ILE A 322 1.43 -28.17 44.76
CA ILE A 322 0.40 -28.44 45.77
C ILE A 322 -0.97 -28.56 45.10
N GLU A 323 -1.70 -29.60 45.47
CA GLU A 323 -3.10 -29.81 45.05
C GLU A 323 -4.10 -28.88 45.75
N LYS A 324 -3.65 -28.04 46.70
CA LYS A 324 -4.53 -27.16 47.46
C LYS A 324 -5.00 -25.99 46.60
N ILE A 325 -6.29 -25.75 46.70
CA ILE A 325 -7.05 -24.92 45.78
C ILE A 325 -7.18 -23.49 46.32
N VAL A 326 -6.76 -22.52 45.51
CA VAL A 326 -7.19 -21.12 45.65
C VAL A 326 -8.49 -20.93 44.88
N THR A 327 -9.51 -20.32 45.49
CA THR A 327 -10.83 -20.15 44.85
C THR A 327 -11.12 -18.68 44.54
N PHE A 328 -11.52 -18.41 43.30
CA PHE A 328 -12.05 -17.12 42.86
C PHE A 328 -13.50 -17.29 42.42
N GLN A 329 -14.39 -16.43 42.92
CA GLN A 329 -15.82 -16.46 42.60
C GLN A 329 -16.34 -15.06 42.27
N ASN A 330 -17.11 -14.92 41.20
CA ASN A 330 -17.72 -13.64 40.80
C ASN A 330 -16.68 -12.50 40.67
N CYS A 331 -15.50 -12.80 40.14
CA CYS A 331 -14.41 -11.83 40.03
C CYS A 331 -14.30 -11.32 38.59
N ASN A 332 -13.90 -10.05 38.46
CA ASN A 332 -13.74 -9.40 37.16
C ASN A 332 -12.29 -8.93 36.94
N PHE A 333 -11.71 -9.29 35.80
CA PHE A 333 -10.35 -8.98 35.38
C PHE A 333 -10.37 -8.21 34.06
N THR A 334 -10.20 -6.90 34.15
CA THR A 334 -10.38 -5.99 33.01
C THR A 334 -9.15 -5.13 32.77
N TYR A 335 -8.71 -5.04 31.50
CA TYR A 335 -7.62 -4.17 31.05
C TYR A 335 -6.28 -4.36 31.80
N ASN A 336 -6.02 -5.53 32.38
CA ASN A 336 -4.75 -5.79 33.05
C ASN A 336 -3.65 -6.09 32.02
N SER A 337 -2.40 -5.84 32.42
CA SER A 337 -1.25 -6.00 31.53
C SER A 337 -0.07 -6.69 32.17
N ALA A 338 0.46 -7.69 31.48
CA ALA A 338 1.75 -8.31 31.81
C ALA A 338 2.34 -9.08 30.63
N GLN A 339 3.64 -9.40 30.73
CA GLN A 339 4.36 -10.17 29.72
C GLN A 339 3.85 -11.60 29.71
N LEU A 340 3.75 -12.25 30.88
CA LEU A 340 3.13 -13.56 31.03
C LEU A 340 1.92 -13.45 31.96
N GLY A 341 0.76 -13.88 31.48
CA GLY A 341 -0.49 -13.84 32.25
C GLY A 341 -0.93 -12.41 32.50
N SER A 342 -1.44 -11.73 31.47
CA SER A 342 -1.83 -10.32 31.57
C SER A 342 -2.86 -10.06 32.68
N ALA A 343 -3.71 -11.03 33.01
CA ALA A 343 -4.47 -11.05 34.25
C ALA A 343 -3.78 -11.94 35.30
N ILE A 344 -3.72 -13.25 35.08
CA ILE A 344 -3.31 -14.24 36.09
C ILE A 344 -2.07 -15.01 35.63
N TYR A 345 -1.08 -15.13 36.52
CA TYR A 345 0.04 -16.06 36.36
C TYR A 345 0.04 -17.11 37.47
N LEU A 346 0.05 -18.40 37.11
CA LEU A 346 0.06 -19.54 38.04
C LEU A 346 1.36 -20.33 37.93
N PHE A 347 1.97 -20.62 39.07
CA PHE A 347 3.16 -21.46 39.16
C PHE A 347 3.07 -22.45 40.32
N ARG A 348 3.01 -23.74 40.01
CA ARG A 348 2.97 -24.86 40.98
C ARG A 348 1.79 -24.80 41.98
N VAL A 349 0.64 -24.30 41.54
CA VAL A 349 -0.57 -24.11 42.37
C VAL A 349 -1.81 -24.70 41.71
N SER A 350 -2.88 -24.88 42.48
CA SER A 350 -4.20 -25.26 41.97
C SER A 350 -5.19 -24.09 42.11
N LEU A 351 -5.88 -23.73 41.03
CA LEU A 351 -6.85 -22.62 40.98
C LEU A 351 -8.25 -23.14 40.62
N VAL A 352 -9.26 -22.67 41.33
CA VAL A 352 -10.68 -22.78 40.96
C VAL A 352 -11.22 -21.42 40.56
N LEU A 353 -11.78 -21.32 39.36
CA LEU A 353 -12.53 -20.17 38.86
C LEU A 353 -14.01 -20.49 38.80
N LYS A 354 -14.82 -19.66 39.44
CA LYS A 354 -16.28 -19.75 39.43
C LYS A 354 -16.86 -18.43 38.92
N GLN A 355 -17.72 -18.48 37.90
CA GLN A 355 -18.53 -17.34 37.48
C GLN A 355 -17.71 -16.04 37.28
N SER A 356 -16.52 -16.13 36.66
CA SER A 356 -15.58 -15.02 36.56
C SER A 356 -15.38 -14.55 35.12
N GLN A 357 -15.04 -13.27 34.96
CA GLN A 357 -14.90 -12.62 33.66
C GLN A 357 -13.49 -12.05 33.45
N PHE A 358 -12.97 -12.23 32.23
CA PHE A 358 -11.66 -11.77 31.78
C PHE A 358 -11.81 -11.03 30.46
N SER A 359 -11.71 -9.70 30.50
CA SER A 359 -11.98 -8.85 29.34
C SER A 359 -10.84 -7.88 29.02
N TYR A 360 -10.50 -7.75 27.75
CA TYR A 360 -9.53 -6.74 27.25
C TYR A 360 -8.14 -6.80 27.93
N ASN A 361 -7.74 -7.94 28.47
CA ASN A 361 -6.40 -8.10 29.06
C ASN A 361 -5.36 -8.23 27.94
N ARG A 362 -4.23 -7.50 28.06
CA ARG A 362 -3.28 -7.34 26.96
C ARG A 362 -1.87 -7.05 27.43
N TRP A 363 -0.90 -7.26 26.55
CA TRP A 363 0.47 -6.78 26.73
C TRP A 363 0.72 -5.53 25.88
N HIS A 364 1.41 -4.54 26.45
CA HIS A 364 1.58 -3.22 25.83
C HIS A 364 2.94 -2.99 25.12
N PHE A 365 3.96 -3.81 25.36
CA PHE A 365 5.31 -3.53 24.84
C PHE A 365 5.59 -4.22 23.49
N LYS A 366 6.17 -3.46 22.55
CA LYS A 366 6.40 -3.88 21.15
C LYS A 366 7.54 -4.90 20.95
N GLN A 367 8.40 -5.12 21.93
CA GLN A 367 9.65 -5.89 21.78
C GLN A 367 9.55 -7.37 22.18
N THR A 368 8.48 -7.79 22.84
CA THR A 368 8.28 -9.17 23.28
C THR A 368 6.83 -9.60 23.06
N ILE A 369 6.63 -10.88 22.73
CA ILE A 369 5.30 -11.46 22.59
C ILE A 369 4.78 -11.68 24.01
N GLY A 370 3.81 -10.85 24.43
CA GLY A 370 3.04 -11.13 25.64
C GLY A 370 2.28 -12.46 25.48
N LEU A 371 1.99 -13.17 26.56
CA LEU A 371 1.42 -14.51 26.52
C LEU A 371 0.29 -14.67 27.54
N GLY A 372 -0.94 -14.84 27.04
CA GLY A 372 -2.11 -15.25 27.83
C GLY A 372 -2.77 -14.13 28.62
N ALA A 373 -4.10 -14.16 28.75
CA ALA A 373 -4.79 -13.54 29.89
C ALA A 373 -4.52 -14.34 31.17
N ILE A 374 -4.59 -15.66 31.08
CA ILE A 374 -4.15 -16.60 32.11
C ILE A 374 -2.96 -17.39 31.58
N TYR A 375 -1.86 -17.41 32.33
CA TYR A 375 -0.69 -18.24 32.06
C TYR A 375 -0.52 -19.26 33.18
N THR A 376 -0.61 -20.54 32.84
CA THR A 376 -0.60 -21.65 33.80
C THR A 376 0.62 -22.52 33.58
N HIS A 377 1.52 -22.58 34.57
CA HIS A 377 2.77 -23.35 34.50
C HIS A 377 2.88 -24.36 35.66
N TYR A 378 3.06 -25.64 35.34
CA TYR A 378 3.10 -26.75 36.32
C TYR A 378 1.93 -26.72 37.33
N SER A 379 0.75 -26.32 36.88
CA SER A 379 -0.38 -25.96 37.74
C SER A 379 -1.68 -26.63 37.26
N LYS A 380 -2.68 -26.69 38.15
CA LYS A 380 -4.02 -27.20 37.84
C LYS A 380 -5.01 -26.04 37.86
N ILE A 381 -5.91 -25.98 36.88
CA ILE A 381 -7.00 -25.01 36.85
C ILE A 381 -8.34 -25.73 36.69
N GLN A 382 -9.37 -25.28 37.41
CA GLN A 382 -10.70 -25.86 37.36
C GLN A 382 -11.75 -24.76 37.15
N PHE A 383 -12.66 -24.97 36.21
CA PHE A 383 -13.72 -24.03 35.86
C PHE A 383 -15.08 -24.58 36.30
N TYR A 384 -15.81 -23.78 37.07
CA TYR A 384 -17.19 -24.06 37.47
C TYR A 384 -18.11 -22.89 37.10
N GLY A 385 -19.39 -23.18 36.88
CA GLY A 385 -20.36 -22.17 36.44
C GLY A 385 -19.97 -21.56 35.09
N GLU A 386 -20.40 -20.32 34.83
CA GLU A 386 -20.19 -19.62 33.55
C GLU A 386 -18.97 -18.70 33.62
N ASN A 387 -17.90 -19.00 32.89
CA ASN A 387 -16.71 -18.16 32.84
C ASN A 387 -16.54 -17.53 31.45
N PHE A 388 -16.22 -16.24 31.41
CA PHE A 388 -16.16 -15.45 30.17
C PHE A 388 -14.75 -14.94 29.91
N PHE A 389 -14.28 -15.15 28.69
CA PHE A 389 -13.02 -14.63 28.17
C PHE A 389 -13.30 -13.88 26.88
N ASP A 390 -13.38 -12.55 26.96
CA ASP A 390 -13.74 -11.72 25.82
C ASP A 390 -12.64 -10.70 25.44
N ASN A 391 -12.39 -10.57 24.13
CA ASN A 391 -11.52 -9.55 23.56
C ASN A 391 -10.09 -9.48 24.17
N ASN A 392 -9.56 -10.60 24.66
CA ASN A 392 -8.20 -10.66 25.18
C ASN A 392 -7.19 -10.73 24.03
N LEU A 393 -6.01 -10.13 24.24
CA LEU A 393 -4.90 -10.18 23.29
C LEU A 393 -3.80 -11.12 23.76
N ASN A 394 -3.15 -11.77 22.80
CA ASN A 394 -2.12 -12.79 22.97
C ASN A 394 -2.59 -14.12 23.59
N THR A 395 -3.73 -14.63 23.13
CA THR A 395 -4.38 -15.85 23.64
C THR A 395 -5.09 -15.62 24.98
N ALA A 396 -6.28 -16.20 25.18
CA ALA A 396 -6.97 -16.10 26.47
C ALA A 396 -6.28 -16.95 27.55
N ILE A 397 -6.05 -18.24 27.31
CA ILE A 397 -5.45 -19.14 28.30
C ILE A 397 -4.29 -19.93 27.69
N ILE A 398 -3.19 -19.98 28.41
CA ILE A 398 -2.01 -20.77 28.08
C ILE A 398 -1.79 -21.80 29.17
N LEU A 399 -1.68 -23.07 28.77
CA LEU A 399 -1.31 -24.18 29.64
C LEU A 399 0.06 -24.71 29.22
N GLU A 400 1.04 -24.65 30.13
CA GLU A 400 2.37 -25.19 29.94
C GLU A 400 2.67 -26.24 31.02
N ASN A 401 2.71 -27.50 30.59
CA ASN A 401 2.75 -28.67 31.48
C ASN A 401 1.69 -28.58 32.60
N ALA A 402 0.46 -28.25 32.21
CA ALA A 402 -0.64 -27.92 33.12
C ALA A 402 -1.95 -28.59 32.68
N VAL A 403 -2.87 -28.76 33.63
CA VAL A 403 -4.16 -29.44 33.39
C VAL A 403 -5.32 -28.50 33.70
N ALA A 404 -6.27 -28.40 32.76
CA ALA A 404 -7.52 -27.70 32.95
C ALA A 404 -8.70 -28.67 33.05
N PHE A 405 -9.50 -28.57 34.11
CA PHE A 405 -10.76 -29.28 34.26
C PHE A 405 -11.93 -28.33 34.01
N VAL A 406 -12.83 -28.71 33.13
CA VAL A 406 -14.04 -27.96 32.84
C VAL A 406 -15.21 -28.70 33.47
N SER A 407 -15.94 -28.05 34.38
CA SER A 407 -17.12 -28.58 35.09
C SER A 407 -18.28 -27.56 35.04
N GLY A 408 -18.40 -26.85 33.92
CA GLY A 408 -19.33 -25.73 33.72
C GLY A 408 -19.25 -25.22 32.28
N GLN A 409 -19.62 -23.95 32.06
CA GLN A 409 -19.62 -23.32 30.73
C GLN A 409 -18.48 -22.31 30.62
N ILE A 410 -17.72 -22.36 29.52
CA ILE A 410 -16.66 -21.39 29.24
C ILE A 410 -16.91 -20.76 27.88
N TYR A 411 -16.90 -19.43 27.83
CA TYR A 411 -17.07 -18.65 26.61
C TYR A 411 -15.76 -17.96 26.24
N PHE A 412 -15.25 -18.25 25.05
CA PHE A 412 -14.13 -17.55 24.44
C PHE A 412 -14.64 -16.75 23.26
N GLU A 413 -14.77 -15.43 23.41
CA GLU A 413 -15.29 -14.56 22.37
C GLU A 413 -14.29 -13.48 21.91
N GLY A 414 -14.02 -13.38 20.61
CA GLY A 414 -13.25 -12.27 20.05
C GLY A 414 -11.77 -12.22 20.49
N ASN A 415 -11.23 -13.30 21.08
CA ASN A 415 -9.85 -13.32 21.56
C ASN A 415 -8.88 -13.46 20.38
N LYS A 416 -7.71 -12.81 20.49
CA LYS A 416 -6.68 -12.80 19.45
C LYS A 416 -5.36 -13.33 19.99
N GLY A 417 -4.71 -14.24 19.27
CA GLY A 417 -3.42 -14.80 19.67
C GLY A 417 -2.46 -14.97 18.50
N ASN A 418 -1.17 -15.22 18.78
CA ASN A 418 -0.24 -15.63 17.72
C ASN A 418 -0.46 -17.11 17.36
N LYS A 419 -0.60 -17.96 18.38
CA LYS A 419 -0.96 -19.38 18.23
C LYS A 419 -2.04 -19.71 19.25
N GLY A 420 -3.24 -20.07 18.79
CA GLY A 420 -4.41 -20.23 19.66
C GLY A 420 -5.02 -18.88 20.01
N GLY A 421 -6.20 -18.53 19.48
CA GLY A 421 -6.88 -17.30 19.89
C GLY A 421 -7.47 -17.42 21.30
N ALA A 422 -8.07 -18.57 21.60
CA ALA A 422 -8.64 -18.88 22.91
C ALA A 422 -7.66 -19.66 23.78
N LEU A 423 -7.19 -20.83 23.32
CA LEU A 423 -6.37 -21.76 24.09
C LEU A 423 -5.04 -22.04 23.40
N ARG A 424 -3.96 -22.08 24.18
CA ARG A 424 -2.65 -22.57 23.75
C ARG A 424 -2.12 -23.61 24.73
N LEU A 425 -1.77 -24.78 24.23
CA LEU A 425 -1.34 -25.93 25.02
C LEU A 425 0.09 -26.31 24.60
N TYR A 426 0.98 -26.49 25.58
CA TYR A 426 2.37 -26.87 25.35
C TYR A 426 2.76 -28.14 26.10
N ILE A 427 3.65 -28.93 25.49
CA ILE A 427 4.33 -30.09 26.06
C ILE A 427 3.31 -31.19 26.40
N ASN A 428 2.97 -31.32 27.69
CA ASN A 428 2.10 -32.36 28.24
C ASN A 428 0.81 -31.76 28.81
N SER A 429 0.44 -30.56 28.36
CA SER A 429 -0.78 -29.89 28.83
C SER A 429 -2.05 -30.54 28.31
N LYS A 430 -3.10 -30.55 29.15
CA LYS A 430 -4.36 -31.22 28.84
C LYS A 430 -5.58 -30.44 29.30
N VAL A 431 -6.65 -30.51 28.52
CA VAL A 431 -7.99 -30.04 28.90
C VAL A 431 -8.91 -31.24 29.05
N ILE A 432 -9.61 -31.34 30.18
CA ILE A 432 -10.50 -32.45 30.54
C ILE A 432 -11.91 -31.93 30.78
N MET A 433 -12.87 -32.43 30.01
CA MET A 433 -14.30 -32.20 30.23
C MET A 433 -14.80 -33.14 31.32
N SER A 434 -15.29 -32.59 32.43
CA SER A 434 -15.56 -33.35 33.66
C SER A 434 -16.97 -33.93 33.73
N SER A 435 -17.90 -33.43 32.92
CA SER A 435 -19.30 -33.91 32.85
C SER A 435 -19.90 -33.66 31.46
N ASN A 436 -21.04 -34.29 31.16
CA ASN A 436 -21.83 -34.03 29.95
C ASN A 436 -22.45 -32.62 29.92
N GLU A 437 -22.66 -32.02 31.08
CA GLU A 437 -23.12 -30.62 31.22
C GLU A 437 -22.02 -29.59 30.94
N SER A 438 -20.76 -30.02 30.92
CA SER A 438 -19.62 -29.13 30.67
C SER A 438 -19.63 -28.65 29.22
N SER A 439 -19.48 -27.34 28.99
CA SER A 439 -19.54 -26.73 27.66
C SER A 439 -18.41 -25.74 27.41
N MET A 440 -17.82 -25.74 26.22
CA MET A 440 -16.89 -24.69 25.77
C MET A 440 -17.35 -24.11 24.43
N PHE A 441 -17.45 -22.79 24.38
CA PHE A 441 -17.88 -22.03 23.21
C PHE A 441 -16.72 -21.17 22.68
N PHE A 442 -16.36 -21.34 21.41
CA PHE A 442 -15.29 -20.62 20.74
C PHE A 442 -15.87 -19.77 19.61
N ILE A 443 -16.05 -18.48 19.86
CA ILE A 443 -16.77 -17.56 18.98
C ILE A 443 -15.83 -16.44 18.50
N LYS A 444 -15.66 -16.28 17.18
CA LYS A 444 -14.90 -15.17 16.56
C LYS A 444 -13.45 -15.02 17.08
N ASN A 445 -12.81 -16.11 17.52
CA ASN A 445 -11.41 -16.07 17.94
C ASN A 445 -10.48 -16.07 16.71
N SER A 446 -9.31 -15.45 16.83
CA SER A 446 -8.36 -15.34 15.71
C SER A 446 -6.91 -15.60 16.12
N ALA A 447 -6.14 -16.26 15.23
CA ALA A 447 -4.70 -16.44 15.42
C ALA A 447 -3.91 -16.56 14.10
N LEU A 448 -2.59 -16.77 14.15
CA LEU A 448 -1.84 -17.20 12.95
C LEU A 448 -2.03 -18.70 12.71
N GLN A 449 -2.06 -19.50 13.78
CA GLN A 449 -2.30 -20.94 13.78
C GLN A 449 -3.33 -21.29 14.86
N GLY A 450 -4.35 -22.09 14.51
CA GLY A 450 -5.39 -22.54 15.43
C GLY A 450 -6.23 -21.37 15.95
N GLY A 451 -7.23 -20.92 15.19
CA GLY A 451 -8.00 -19.72 15.49
C GLY A 451 -8.65 -19.76 16.87
N ALA A 452 -9.13 -20.92 17.30
CA ALA A 452 -9.55 -21.16 18.68
C ALA A 452 -8.43 -21.81 19.51
N ILE A 453 -7.96 -23.00 19.11
CA ILE A 453 -7.04 -23.83 19.91
C ILE A 453 -5.74 -24.09 19.15
N TYR A 454 -4.61 -23.90 19.82
CA TYR A 454 -3.31 -24.40 19.38
C TYR A 454 -2.73 -25.38 20.38
N ALA A 455 -2.27 -26.55 19.93
CA ALA A 455 -1.67 -27.56 20.79
C ALA A 455 -0.32 -28.04 20.25
N GLU A 456 0.73 -27.94 21.05
CA GLU A 456 2.05 -28.48 20.76
C GLU A 456 2.32 -29.69 21.65
N GLN A 457 2.23 -30.89 21.08
CA GLN A 457 2.42 -32.16 21.75
C GLN A 457 3.84 -32.72 21.61
N SER A 458 4.28 -33.45 22.63
CA SER A 458 5.52 -34.23 22.64
C SER A 458 5.41 -35.48 21.77
N LEU A 459 6.50 -35.83 21.07
CA LEU A 459 6.61 -37.04 20.25
C LEU A 459 6.61 -38.34 21.06
N SER A 460 6.97 -38.28 22.34
CA SER A 460 7.16 -39.45 23.19
C SER A 460 5.86 -40.05 23.72
N CYS A 461 4.72 -39.33 23.62
CA CYS A 461 3.42 -39.68 24.20
C CYS A 461 3.43 -40.11 25.68
N SER A 462 4.58 -40.02 26.36
CA SER A 462 4.75 -40.25 27.78
C SER A 462 4.42 -38.97 28.52
N PHE A 463 3.19 -38.91 29.02
CA PHE A 463 2.69 -37.82 29.83
C PHE A 463 3.15 -38.01 31.28
N ASN A 464 4.40 -37.64 31.57
CA ASN A 464 4.76 -37.30 32.96
C ASN A 464 4.17 -35.93 33.27
N VAL A 465 2.84 -35.85 33.38
CA VAL A 465 2.20 -34.73 34.05
C VAL A 465 2.54 -34.88 35.52
N VAL A 466 2.83 -33.77 36.18
CA VAL A 466 3.09 -33.76 37.63
C VAL A 466 1.95 -34.42 38.43
N TYR A 467 0.74 -34.37 37.89
CA TYR A 467 -0.45 -35.01 38.42
C TYR A 467 -0.62 -36.38 37.75
N LYS A 468 -0.63 -37.47 38.54
CA LYS A 468 -0.98 -38.81 38.06
C LYS A 468 -2.39 -38.76 37.48
N LEU A 469 -2.50 -38.87 36.16
CA LEU A 469 -3.76 -39.05 35.45
C LEU A 469 -3.78 -40.48 34.89
N ASP A 470 -4.98 -41.07 34.74
CA ASP A 470 -5.12 -42.42 34.19
C ASP A 470 -4.41 -42.56 32.83
N GLU A 471 -3.59 -43.60 32.69
CA GLU A 471 -2.66 -43.85 31.58
C GLU A 471 -3.32 -44.08 30.21
N ASN A 472 -4.65 -44.21 30.16
CA ASN A 472 -5.37 -44.68 28.97
C ASN A 472 -5.71 -43.60 27.93
N GLU A 473 -5.39 -42.31 28.11
CA GLU A 473 -5.70 -41.27 27.10
C GLU A 473 -4.70 -40.12 27.05
N ASN A 474 -3.76 -40.19 26.12
CA ASN A 474 -2.64 -39.27 25.93
C ASN A 474 -2.95 -38.07 25.01
N CYS A 475 -4.22 -37.72 24.78
CA CYS A 475 -4.58 -36.60 23.92
C CYS A 475 -4.67 -35.27 24.68
N PHE A 476 -4.33 -34.16 24.02
CA PHE A 476 -4.38 -32.79 24.56
C PHE A 476 -5.79 -32.34 25.01
N LEU A 477 -6.83 -32.91 24.43
CA LEU A 477 -8.23 -32.70 24.81
C LEU A 477 -8.86 -34.05 25.09
N SER A 478 -9.45 -34.22 26.27
CA SER A 478 -10.22 -35.42 26.64
C SER A 478 -11.64 -35.02 26.95
N ASN A 479 -12.57 -35.60 26.18
CA ASN A 479 -14.00 -35.39 26.30
C ASN A 479 -14.74 -36.69 26.67
N LYS A 480 -14.19 -37.45 27.64
CA LYS A 480 -14.77 -38.74 28.10
C LYS A 480 -16.24 -38.64 28.50
N ASN A 481 -16.62 -37.51 29.09
CA ASN A 481 -17.95 -37.33 29.65
C ASN A 481 -18.95 -36.70 28.67
N SER A 482 -18.63 -36.62 27.38
CA SER A 482 -19.53 -36.09 26.33
C SER A 482 -19.99 -34.64 26.58
N GLY A 483 -19.09 -33.77 27.05
CA GLY A 483 -19.34 -32.33 27.14
C GLY A 483 -19.45 -31.66 25.76
N LYS A 484 -20.14 -30.53 25.70
CA LYS A 484 -20.42 -29.81 24.45
C LYS A 484 -19.24 -28.90 24.04
N LEU A 485 -18.81 -28.99 22.79
CA LEU A 485 -17.82 -28.09 22.19
C LEU A 485 -18.43 -27.41 20.97
N GLU A 486 -18.42 -26.08 20.92
CA GLU A 486 -19.04 -25.31 19.85
C GLU A 486 -18.06 -24.28 19.27
N TYR A 487 -17.92 -24.26 17.95
CA TYR A 487 -17.01 -23.36 17.23
C TYR A 487 -17.80 -22.52 16.21
N SER A 488 -17.61 -21.20 16.25
CA SER A 488 -18.29 -20.27 15.36
C SER A 488 -17.35 -19.16 14.90
N ASN A 489 -17.14 -19.04 13.59
CA ASN A 489 -16.37 -17.96 12.95
C ASN A 489 -14.94 -17.76 13.50
N ASN A 490 -14.23 -18.81 13.91
CA ASN A 490 -12.82 -18.70 14.28
C ASN A 490 -11.93 -18.68 13.02
N THR A 491 -10.85 -17.91 13.06
CA THR A 491 -9.97 -17.70 11.89
C THR A 491 -8.49 -17.87 12.24
N ALA A 492 -7.73 -18.55 11.39
CA ALA A 492 -6.27 -18.56 11.43
C ALA A 492 -5.69 -18.11 10.09
N SER A 493 -4.79 -17.11 10.09
CA SER A 493 -4.19 -16.56 8.86
C SER A 493 -5.21 -16.28 7.73
N TYR A 494 -6.37 -15.73 8.12
CA TYR A 494 -7.52 -15.39 7.24
C TYR A 494 -8.34 -16.59 6.70
N VAL A 495 -8.06 -17.82 7.12
CA VAL A 495 -8.83 -19.04 6.78
C VAL A 495 -9.57 -19.54 8.02
N ILE A 496 -10.73 -20.18 7.84
CA ILE A 496 -11.44 -20.81 8.95
C ILE A 496 -10.64 -22.03 9.41
N ASN A 497 -10.10 -21.95 10.62
CA ASN A 497 -9.29 -22.99 11.24
C ASN A 497 -9.53 -22.91 12.75
N ASP A 498 -10.26 -23.88 13.27
CA ASP A 498 -10.65 -23.91 14.68
C ASP A 498 -9.47 -24.40 15.54
N ILE A 499 -8.83 -25.50 15.14
CA ILE A 499 -7.80 -26.18 15.93
C ILE A 499 -6.56 -26.43 15.08
N PHE A 500 -5.38 -26.12 15.62
CA PHE A 500 -4.10 -26.55 15.06
C PHE A 500 -3.33 -27.36 16.10
N VAL A 501 -2.80 -28.52 15.72
CA VAL A 501 -2.01 -29.39 16.61
C VAL A 501 -0.70 -29.83 15.96
N SER A 502 0.41 -29.90 16.70
CA SER A 502 1.69 -30.30 16.10
C SER A 502 1.70 -31.74 15.59
N THR A 503 1.04 -32.67 16.28
CA THR A 503 0.87 -34.07 15.85
C THR A 503 -0.32 -34.70 16.56
N LEU A 504 -1.01 -35.64 15.90
CA LEU A 504 -2.09 -36.43 16.50
C LEU A 504 -1.60 -37.78 17.01
N ARG A 505 -0.29 -38.07 16.94
CA ARG A 505 0.27 -39.37 17.34
C ARG A 505 -0.18 -39.87 18.71
N CYS A 506 -0.37 -38.97 19.68
CA CYS A 506 -0.80 -39.34 21.04
C CYS A 506 -2.33 -39.39 21.22
N CYS A 507 -3.10 -39.04 20.18
CA CYS A 507 -4.55 -39.15 20.12
C CYS A 507 -4.91 -40.38 19.27
N HIS A 508 -5.48 -41.43 19.88
CA HIS A 508 -5.89 -42.61 19.09
C HIS A 508 -6.96 -42.26 18.03
N PHE A 509 -6.80 -42.80 16.81
CA PHE A 509 -7.57 -42.47 15.60
C PHE A 509 -9.11 -42.66 15.65
N LYS A 510 -9.69 -43.20 16.74
CA LYS A 510 -11.14 -43.45 16.86
C LYS A 510 -11.98 -42.24 17.32
N PHE A 511 -11.38 -41.06 17.47
CA PHE A 511 -11.95 -40.00 18.32
C PHE A 511 -12.16 -38.63 17.65
N TRP A 512 -12.50 -38.57 16.36
CA TRP A 512 -12.80 -37.27 15.71
C TRP A 512 -14.03 -36.57 16.29
N SER A 513 -15.00 -37.33 16.80
CA SER A 513 -16.18 -36.78 17.50
C SER A 513 -15.85 -36.02 18.78
N TYR A 514 -14.65 -36.19 19.34
CA TYR A 514 -14.25 -35.58 20.62
C TYR A 514 -13.84 -34.12 20.47
N PHE A 515 -13.47 -33.67 19.27
CA PHE A 515 -13.03 -32.29 19.03
C PHE A 515 -14.17 -31.33 18.71
N GLY A 516 -15.35 -31.83 18.33
CA GLY A 516 -16.53 -31.00 18.00
C GLY A 516 -16.42 -30.18 16.72
N THR A 517 -15.38 -30.40 15.91
CA THR A 517 -15.16 -29.74 14.60
C THR A 517 -14.32 -30.61 13.67
N ASN A 518 -14.55 -30.48 12.36
CA ASN A 518 -13.73 -31.09 11.31
C ASN A 518 -12.71 -30.10 10.71
N LYS A 519 -12.69 -28.85 11.18
CA LYS A 519 -11.83 -27.78 10.66
C LYS A 519 -10.55 -27.64 11.49
N PHE A 520 -9.75 -28.70 11.50
CA PHE A 520 -8.49 -28.73 12.22
C PHE A 520 -7.35 -29.27 11.36
N PHE A 521 -6.14 -28.85 11.69
CA PHE A 521 -4.93 -29.08 10.89
C PHE A 521 -3.77 -29.54 11.77
N THR A 522 -2.87 -30.34 11.19
CA THR A 522 -1.64 -30.80 11.85
C THR A 522 -0.36 -30.14 11.30
N ASP A 523 0.82 -30.42 11.86
CA ASP A 523 2.06 -30.08 11.14
C ASP A 523 2.18 -30.93 9.86
N PRO A 524 2.79 -30.40 8.79
CA PRO A 524 3.01 -31.16 7.57
C PRO A 524 3.95 -32.35 7.81
N VAL A 525 3.55 -33.52 7.30
CA VAL A 525 4.32 -34.77 7.35
C VAL A 525 4.84 -35.19 5.97
N ASN A 526 4.22 -34.73 4.89
CA ASN A 526 4.68 -34.98 3.54
C ASN A 526 4.88 -33.67 2.78
N LEU A 527 5.88 -33.65 1.93
CA LEU A 527 6.20 -32.54 1.03
C LEU A 527 6.31 -33.09 -0.39
N TYR A 528 5.56 -32.48 -1.30
CA TYR A 528 5.68 -32.73 -2.75
C TYR A 528 5.89 -31.41 -3.45
N ALA A 529 6.87 -31.34 -4.35
CA ALA A 529 7.14 -30.15 -5.15
C ALA A 529 7.30 -30.54 -6.62
N TYR A 530 6.68 -29.78 -7.52
CA TYR A 530 6.92 -29.90 -8.95
C TYR A 530 6.89 -28.53 -9.64
N ILE A 531 7.51 -28.46 -10.81
CA ILE A 531 7.57 -27.27 -11.66
C ILE A 531 6.95 -27.63 -13.01
N ASP A 532 5.94 -26.87 -13.42
CA ASP A 532 5.34 -27.01 -14.75
C ASP A 532 6.31 -26.46 -15.80
N ASN A 533 6.66 -27.30 -16.79
CA ASN A 533 7.42 -26.94 -18.00
C ASN A 533 8.92 -26.59 -17.77
N LEU A 534 9.77 -27.62 -17.73
CA LEU A 534 11.23 -27.52 -17.51
C LEU A 534 12.05 -27.06 -18.74
N THR A 535 11.44 -26.86 -19.91
CA THR A 535 12.15 -26.70 -21.19
C THR A 535 12.54 -25.25 -21.55
N SER A 536 12.21 -24.26 -20.71
CA SER A 536 12.42 -22.83 -21.01
C SER A 536 12.84 -21.99 -19.79
N ILE A 537 13.76 -22.49 -18.97
CA ILE A 537 14.25 -21.79 -17.77
C ILE A 537 15.64 -21.21 -18.07
N TYR A 538 15.73 -19.87 -18.14
CA TYR A 538 16.99 -19.12 -18.28
C TYR A 538 17.36 -18.44 -16.96
N SER A 539 18.62 -18.02 -16.84
CA SER A 539 19.12 -17.43 -15.60
C SER A 539 18.46 -16.08 -15.29
N GLY A 540 17.97 -15.91 -14.06
CA GLY A 540 17.23 -14.74 -13.58
C GLY A 540 15.70 -14.83 -13.73
N LYS A 541 15.16 -15.91 -14.34
CA LYS A 541 13.71 -16.09 -14.52
C LYS A 541 13.00 -16.35 -13.18
N LEU A 542 11.84 -15.71 -12.98
CA LEU A 542 10.89 -16.04 -11.92
C LEU A 542 10.21 -17.38 -12.23
N ILE A 543 10.33 -18.33 -11.31
CA ILE A 543 9.65 -19.63 -11.36
C ILE A 543 8.58 -19.73 -10.27
N TYR A 544 7.53 -20.49 -10.58
CA TYR A 544 6.37 -20.68 -9.73
C TYR A 544 6.19 -22.17 -9.39
N PRO A 545 7.09 -22.80 -8.61
CA PRO A 545 6.92 -24.18 -8.19
C PRO A 545 5.63 -24.35 -7.40
N THR A 546 4.92 -25.45 -7.70
CA THR A 546 3.78 -25.88 -6.91
C THR A 546 4.29 -26.80 -5.82
N VAL A 547 4.06 -26.42 -4.56
CA VAL A 547 4.51 -27.17 -3.38
C VAL A 547 3.31 -27.54 -2.53
N PHE A 548 3.05 -28.84 -2.41
CA PHE A 548 2.03 -29.40 -1.52
C PHE A 548 2.66 -29.77 -0.19
N LEU A 549 2.20 -29.12 0.87
CA LEU A 549 2.47 -29.51 2.24
C LEU A 549 1.26 -30.27 2.74
N VAL A 550 1.44 -31.55 3.02
CA VAL A 550 0.36 -32.46 3.37
C VAL A 550 0.52 -32.87 4.82
N ASP A 551 -0.57 -32.73 5.57
CA ASP A 551 -0.65 -33.02 7.01
C ASP A 551 -0.96 -34.50 7.30
N GLU A 552 -0.99 -34.91 8.58
CA GLU A 552 -1.27 -36.29 9.00
C GLU A 552 -2.65 -36.80 8.55
N LEU A 553 -3.56 -35.90 8.16
CA LEU A 553 -4.91 -36.18 7.70
C LEU A 553 -5.06 -36.05 6.18
N ASN A 554 -3.95 -35.98 5.44
CA ASN A 554 -3.91 -35.75 4.00
C ASN A 554 -4.54 -34.41 3.53
N GLN A 555 -4.54 -33.38 4.39
CA GLN A 555 -5.01 -32.04 4.04
C GLN A 555 -3.84 -31.15 3.60
N SER A 556 -4.09 -30.24 2.65
CA SER A 556 -3.05 -29.28 2.20
C SER A 556 -2.96 -28.07 3.12
N LEU A 557 -1.73 -27.64 3.41
CA LEU A 557 -1.40 -26.60 4.38
C LEU A 557 -0.59 -25.47 3.76
N SER A 558 -0.75 -24.28 4.33
CA SER A 558 0.15 -23.15 4.10
C SER A 558 1.15 -23.03 5.26
N SER A 559 2.43 -23.25 5.01
CA SER A 559 3.51 -23.19 6.01
C SER A 559 4.85 -22.79 5.39
N SER A 560 5.86 -22.51 6.20
CA SER A 560 7.21 -22.16 5.74
C SER A 560 8.07 -23.39 5.49
N ILE A 561 8.88 -23.34 4.43
CA ILE A 561 9.86 -24.37 4.07
C ILE A 561 11.25 -23.78 3.83
N ASP A 562 12.26 -24.63 3.97
CA ASP A 562 13.65 -24.33 3.64
C ASP A 562 13.93 -24.85 2.21
N VAL A 563 14.44 -23.99 1.32
CA VAL A 563 14.75 -24.36 -0.06
C VAL A 563 16.22 -24.09 -0.34
N TYR A 564 16.96 -25.11 -0.78
CA TYR A 564 18.34 -24.99 -1.20
C TYR A 564 18.42 -24.75 -2.71
N LEU A 565 18.94 -23.59 -3.08
CA LEU A 565 19.19 -23.15 -4.44
C LEU A 565 20.67 -23.35 -4.76
N ASN A 566 21.02 -24.42 -5.48
CA ASN A 566 22.41 -24.74 -5.82
C ASN A 566 23.35 -24.71 -4.59
N GLY A 567 22.86 -25.21 -3.44
CA GLY A 567 23.57 -25.23 -2.15
C GLY A 567 23.32 -24.04 -1.21
N LEU A 568 22.68 -22.95 -1.66
CA LEU A 568 22.35 -21.79 -0.81
C LEU A 568 20.96 -21.94 -0.17
N LEU A 569 20.89 -21.86 1.16
CA LEU A 569 19.65 -21.96 1.94
C LEU A 569 18.84 -20.65 1.87
N GLN A 570 17.57 -20.74 1.47
CA GLN A 570 16.59 -19.65 1.54
C GLN A 570 15.25 -20.15 2.13
N ARG A 571 14.57 -19.31 2.92
CA ARG A 571 13.25 -19.64 3.51
C ARG A 571 12.11 -19.07 2.71
N PHE A 572 11.12 -19.90 2.40
CA PHE A 572 9.91 -19.50 1.67
C PHE A 572 8.65 -19.82 2.47
N VAL A 573 7.60 -19.03 2.29
CA VAL A 573 6.27 -19.31 2.85
C VAL A 573 5.38 -19.83 1.71
N VAL A 574 4.91 -21.07 1.84
CA VAL A 574 3.95 -21.67 0.91
C VAL A 574 2.57 -21.11 1.22
N LYS A 575 1.96 -20.43 0.25
CA LYS A 575 0.56 -20.00 0.30
C LYS A 575 -0.16 -20.59 -0.89
N GLU A 576 -1.31 -21.24 -0.66
CA GLU A 576 -2.12 -21.84 -1.73
C GLU A 576 -1.31 -22.79 -2.64
N ASN A 577 -0.42 -23.59 -2.03
CA ASN A 577 0.48 -24.51 -2.72
C ASN A 577 1.45 -23.87 -3.73
N LYS A 578 1.72 -22.56 -3.66
CA LYS A 578 2.61 -21.86 -4.59
C LYS A 578 3.74 -21.15 -3.87
N ILE A 579 4.90 -21.12 -4.52
CA ILE A 579 6.07 -20.34 -4.13
C ILE A 579 6.55 -19.53 -5.32
N THR A 580 7.07 -18.34 -5.06
CA THR A 580 7.74 -17.50 -6.07
C THR A 580 9.23 -17.45 -5.76
N MET A 581 10.07 -17.80 -6.74
CA MET A 581 11.52 -17.77 -6.55
C MET A 581 12.26 -17.49 -7.87
N GLN A 582 13.52 -17.06 -7.79
CA GLN A 582 14.38 -16.79 -8.94
C GLN A 582 15.56 -17.75 -8.94
N VAL A 583 15.99 -18.12 -10.15
CA VAL A 583 17.08 -19.09 -10.38
C VAL A 583 18.29 -18.34 -10.96
N PHE A 584 19.50 -18.57 -10.43
CA PHE A 584 20.73 -17.92 -10.90
C PHE A 584 21.82 -18.96 -11.17
N GLY A 585 22.35 -19.02 -12.40
CA GLY A 585 23.41 -19.97 -12.75
C GLY A 585 24.02 -19.75 -14.12
N SER A 586 25.06 -20.52 -14.43
CA SER A 586 25.80 -20.41 -15.68
C SER A 586 25.27 -21.36 -16.78
N LYS A 587 25.65 -21.09 -18.04
CA LYS A 587 25.07 -21.71 -19.24
C LYS A 587 25.21 -23.23 -19.26
N GLU A 588 24.16 -23.93 -19.67
CA GLU A 588 24.11 -25.41 -19.83
C GLU A 588 24.51 -26.24 -18.59
N GLN A 589 24.63 -25.62 -17.41
CA GLN A 589 24.87 -26.33 -16.16
C GLN A 589 23.60 -27.00 -15.65
N ASN A 590 23.78 -28.16 -15.05
CA ASN A 590 22.72 -28.82 -14.28
C ASN A 590 22.44 -27.96 -13.03
N TYR A 591 21.18 -27.59 -12.83
CA TYR A 591 20.72 -26.82 -11.69
C TYR A 591 19.80 -27.68 -10.83
N SER A 592 20.11 -27.79 -9.53
CA SER A 592 19.32 -28.56 -8.56
C SER A 592 18.62 -27.65 -7.56
N ILE A 593 17.31 -27.83 -7.39
CA ILE A 593 16.51 -27.21 -6.32
C ILE A 593 16.12 -28.29 -5.32
N ILE A 594 16.48 -28.12 -4.05
CA ILE A 594 16.11 -29.04 -2.97
C ILE A 594 15.10 -28.36 -2.06
N PHE A 595 13.85 -28.80 -2.08
CA PHE A 595 12.82 -28.38 -1.13
C PHE A 595 12.95 -29.24 0.12
N SER A 596 13.14 -28.63 1.28
CA SER A 596 13.30 -29.32 2.55
C SER A 596 12.31 -28.84 3.61
N LEU A 597 11.71 -29.80 4.31
CA LEU A 597 10.85 -29.56 5.46
C LEU A 597 11.51 -30.13 6.71
N LYS A 598 11.86 -29.24 7.67
CA LYS A 598 12.48 -29.59 8.97
C LYS A 598 13.71 -30.51 8.84
N ASN A 599 14.45 -30.45 7.72
CA ASN A 599 15.57 -31.34 7.37
C ASN A 599 15.24 -32.85 7.28
N VAL A 600 13.96 -33.25 7.32
CA VAL A 600 13.56 -34.67 7.29
C VAL A 600 13.04 -35.08 5.91
N TYR A 601 12.18 -34.25 5.32
CA TYR A 601 11.58 -34.54 4.00
C TYR A 601 12.22 -33.66 2.95
N GLN A 602 12.69 -34.27 1.85
CA GLN A 602 13.34 -33.57 0.76
C GLN A 602 12.76 -33.99 -0.60
N THR A 603 12.52 -33.01 -1.47
CA THR A 603 12.21 -33.23 -2.88
C THR A 603 13.22 -32.46 -3.72
N ILE A 604 13.82 -33.15 -4.70
CA ILE A 604 14.87 -32.60 -5.56
C ILE A 604 14.31 -32.45 -6.98
N ILE A 605 14.53 -31.29 -7.59
CA ILE A 605 14.20 -31.04 -9.00
C ILE A 605 15.48 -30.62 -9.72
N GLU A 606 15.81 -31.32 -10.80
CA GLU A 606 17.01 -31.07 -11.63
C GLU A 606 16.61 -30.67 -13.06
N PHE A 607 17.25 -29.63 -13.60
CA PHE A 607 17.05 -29.19 -14.99
C PHE A 607 18.28 -28.42 -15.53
N LYS A 608 18.30 -28.14 -16.84
CA LYS A 608 19.36 -27.37 -17.50
C LYS A 608 18.90 -25.96 -17.86
N LEU A 609 19.77 -24.96 -17.67
CA LEU A 609 19.50 -23.57 -18.03
C LEU A 609 19.69 -23.31 -19.52
N THR A 610 18.73 -22.63 -20.16
CA THR A 610 18.75 -22.24 -21.59
C THR A 610 19.40 -20.87 -21.84
N PHE A 611 19.64 -20.53 -23.12
CA PHE A 611 20.12 -19.20 -23.54
C PHE A 611 19.15 -18.07 -23.16
N CYS A 612 19.65 -16.84 -23.06
CA CYS A 612 18.81 -15.66 -22.83
C CYS A 612 17.85 -15.44 -24.02
N PRO A 613 16.58 -15.08 -23.78
CA PRO A 613 15.64 -14.74 -24.84
C PRO A 613 16.04 -13.44 -25.55
N LEU A 614 15.52 -13.21 -26.77
CA LEU A 614 15.78 -11.99 -27.56
C LEU A 614 15.59 -10.71 -26.70
N GLY A 615 16.43 -9.70 -26.90
CA GLY A 615 16.42 -8.49 -26.08
C GLY A 615 16.94 -8.65 -24.63
N TYR A 616 17.31 -9.84 -24.15
CA TYR A 616 17.94 -10.00 -22.84
C TYR A 616 19.43 -10.28 -23.01
N ALA A 617 20.27 -9.41 -22.47
CA ALA A 617 21.71 -9.58 -22.48
C ALA A 617 22.17 -10.24 -21.18
N LYS A 618 23.19 -11.09 -21.26
CA LYS A 618 23.78 -11.70 -20.07
C LYS A 618 24.66 -10.68 -19.34
N GLU A 619 24.35 -10.40 -18.08
CA GLU A 619 25.18 -9.56 -17.20
C GLU A 619 25.48 -10.34 -15.92
N ALA A 620 26.76 -10.67 -15.70
CA ALA A 620 27.21 -11.65 -14.70
C ALA A 620 26.49 -13.01 -14.81
N ASP A 621 25.55 -13.29 -13.91
CA ASP A 621 24.80 -14.56 -13.79
C ASP A 621 23.29 -14.40 -14.01
N SER A 622 22.81 -13.29 -14.59
CA SER A 622 21.39 -13.12 -14.94
C SER A 622 21.20 -12.58 -16.35
N CYS A 623 20.12 -12.99 -17.01
CA CYS A 623 19.67 -12.39 -18.26
C CYS A 623 18.92 -11.10 -17.91
N ILE A 624 19.53 -9.95 -18.15
CA ILE A 624 18.94 -8.64 -17.86
C ILE A 624 18.48 -8.02 -19.17
N CYS A 625 17.21 -7.60 -19.21
CA CYS A 625 16.75 -6.74 -20.27
C CYS A 625 17.33 -5.33 -20.02
N ASN A 626 18.24 -4.90 -20.89
CA ASN A 626 18.66 -3.50 -20.90
C ASN A 626 17.56 -2.68 -21.59
N SER A 627 16.58 -2.25 -20.80
CA SER A 627 15.43 -1.50 -21.26
C SER A 627 15.83 -0.27 -22.07
N GLU A 628 16.90 0.44 -21.73
CA GLU A 628 17.34 1.63 -22.47
C GLU A 628 17.88 1.31 -23.86
N LYS A 629 18.71 0.26 -23.99
CA LYS A 629 19.22 -0.17 -25.31
C LYS A 629 18.11 -0.77 -26.18
N ASN A 630 17.21 -1.52 -25.58
CA ASN A 630 16.12 -2.19 -26.30
C ASN A 630 15.00 -1.23 -26.70
N LEU A 631 14.71 -0.20 -25.91
CA LEU A 631 13.72 0.82 -26.26
C LEU A 631 14.13 1.58 -27.53
N ARG A 632 15.43 1.85 -27.72
CA ARG A 632 15.96 2.45 -28.97
C ARG A 632 15.73 1.56 -30.19
N LYS A 633 15.72 0.24 -30.00
CA LYS A 633 15.38 -0.77 -31.02
C LYS A 633 13.87 -1.08 -31.05
N GLY A 634 13.05 -0.39 -30.25
CA GLY A 634 11.61 -0.65 -30.14
C GLY A 634 11.22 -2.04 -29.66
N ILE A 635 12.12 -2.69 -28.92
CA ILE A 635 11.93 -3.97 -28.25
C ILE A 635 11.56 -3.68 -26.79
N VAL A 636 10.39 -4.13 -26.37
CA VAL A 636 9.91 -4.02 -24.99
C VAL A 636 9.91 -5.40 -24.36
N CYS A 637 10.74 -5.56 -23.34
CA CYS A 637 10.80 -6.80 -22.58
C CYS A 637 9.62 -6.87 -21.60
N ASN A 638 8.81 -7.92 -21.69
CA ASN A 638 7.74 -8.19 -20.73
C ASN A 638 8.31 -8.93 -19.52
N THR A 639 7.65 -8.78 -18.37
CA THR A 639 8.00 -9.47 -17.10
C THR A 639 8.02 -10.98 -17.22
N ASP A 640 7.30 -11.53 -18.20
CA ASP A 640 7.09 -12.97 -18.37
C ASP A 640 8.19 -13.62 -19.24
N GLY A 641 9.21 -12.85 -19.64
CA GLY A 641 10.29 -13.29 -20.54
C GLY A 641 9.93 -13.26 -22.03
N THR A 642 8.72 -12.80 -22.37
CA THR A 642 8.31 -12.53 -23.75
C THR A 642 8.68 -11.11 -24.16
N ILE A 643 8.65 -10.85 -25.46
CA ILE A 643 8.98 -9.54 -26.03
C ILE A 643 7.76 -8.99 -26.74
N SER A 644 7.55 -7.70 -26.55
CA SER A 644 6.61 -6.92 -27.34
C SER A 644 7.38 -5.95 -28.24
N LEU A 645 6.99 -5.86 -29.51
CA LEU A 645 7.53 -4.86 -30.43
C LEU A 645 6.64 -3.63 -30.47
N LEU A 646 7.24 -2.44 -30.60
CA LEU A 646 6.49 -1.22 -30.91
C LEU A 646 5.75 -1.38 -32.25
N ALA A 647 4.54 -0.83 -32.31
CA ALA A 647 3.68 -0.91 -33.47
C ALA A 647 4.36 -0.35 -34.74
N GLY A 648 4.32 -1.13 -35.82
CA GLY A 648 4.89 -0.74 -37.11
C GLY A 648 6.36 -1.06 -37.30
N LEU A 649 7.00 -1.80 -36.37
CA LEU A 649 8.35 -2.32 -36.55
C LEU A 649 8.35 -3.73 -37.16
N TYR A 650 9.38 -3.99 -37.95
CA TYR A 650 9.72 -5.29 -38.52
C TYR A 650 11.07 -5.76 -37.94
N VAL A 651 11.15 -7.03 -37.56
CA VAL A 651 12.37 -7.64 -37.01
C VAL A 651 12.85 -8.76 -37.92
N ASN A 652 14.11 -8.67 -38.31
CA ASN A 652 14.78 -9.73 -39.04
C ASN A 652 15.14 -10.88 -38.08
N TYR A 653 14.26 -11.89 -37.98
CA TYR A 653 14.47 -13.05 -37.12
C TYR A 653 15.27 -14.13 -37.85
N THR A 654 16.57 -14.19 -37.63
CA THR A 654 17.44 -15.27 -38.13
C THR A 654 18.25 -15.89 -36.99
N GLN A 655 18.47 -17.21 -37.01
CA GLN A 655 19.28 -17.92 -36.00
C GLN A 655 20.71 -17.38 -35.86
N LYS A 656 21.27 -16.79 -36.93
CA LYS A 656 22.59 -16.13 -36.91
C LYS A 656 22.59 -14.79 -36.16
N ALA A 657 21.47 -14.07 -36.13
CA ALA A 657 21.35 -12.82 -35.39
C ALA A 657 21.36 -13.04 -33.86
N ILE A 658 20.73 -14.13 -33.39
CA ILE A 658 20.68 -14.52 -31.97
C ILE A 658 22.07 -14.90 -31.44
N GLN A 659 22.92 -15.51 -32.28
CA GLN A 659 24.27 -15.93 -31.90
C GLN A 659 25.27 -14.76 -31.76
N ASN A 660 25.01 -13.63 -32.43
CA ASN A 660 25.96 -12.52 -32.55
C ASN A 660 25.48 -11.20 -31.90
N ASP A 661 24.33 -11.18 -31.21
CA ASP A 661 23.72 -9.95 -30.63
C ASP A 661 23.47 -8.81 -31.66
N ASN A 662 23.53 -9.13 -32.95
CA ASN A 662 23.42 -8.18 -34.07
C ASN A 662 21.97 -8.06 -34.59
N GLU A 663 21.03 -7.90 -33.68
CA GLU A 663 19.61 -7.74 -34.02
C GLU A 663 19.31 -6.30 -34.46
N THR A 664 18.76 -6.14 -35.67
CA THR A 664 18.30 -4.86 -36.23
C THR A 664 16.77 -4.83 -36.37
N THR A 665 16.18 -3.70 -35.99
CA THR A 665 14.74 -3.42 -36.10
C THR A 665 14.53 -2.31 -37.11
N HIS A 666 13.59 -2.48 -38.03
CA HIS A 666 13.32 -1.50 -39.09
C HIS A 666 11.87 -1.02 -39.04
N ILE A 667 11.62 0.22 -39.47
CA ILE A 667 10.26 0.72 -39.66
C ILE A 667 9.65 -0.01 -40.85
N CYS A 668 8.47 -0.59 -40.66
CA CYS A 668 7.77 -1.29 -41.72
C CYS A 668 7.05 -0.29 -42.64
N PRO A 669 7.10 -0.49 -43.97
CA PRO A 669 6.31 0.32 -44.88
C PRO A 669 4.82 0.28 -44.54
N TYR A 670 4.12 1.39 -44.81
CA TYR A 670 2.71 1.53 -44.46
C TYR A 670 1.88 0.43 -45.13
N GLY A 671 1.11 -0.32 -44.33
CA GLY A 671 0.22 -1.37 -44.80
C GLY A 671 0.88 -2.75 -45.03
N TYR A 672 2.19 -2.91 -44.78
CA TYR A 672 2.90 -4.15 -45.11
C TYR A 672 2.92 -5.15 -43.95
N CYS A 673 3.11 -4.65 -42.73
CA CYS A 673 3.13 -5.47 -41.51
C CYS A 673 1.76 -5.61 -40.87
N THR A 674 1.55 -6.70 -40.12
CA THR A 674 0.29 -6.94 -39.41
C THR A 674 -0.06 -5.76 -38.52
N PRO A 675 -1.30 -5.25 -38.56
CA PRO A 675 -1.68 -4.10 -37.76
C PRO A 675 -1.64 -4.46 -36.27
N CYS A 676 -1.00 -3.60 -35.49
CA CYS A 676 -1.00 -3.71 -34.05
C CYS A 676 -2.13 -2.85 -33.45
N PRO A 677 -3.11 -3.45 -32.72
CA PRO A 677 -4.18 -2.67 -32.09
C PRO A 677 -3.69 -1.83 -30.90
N ASN A 678 -2.59 -2.24 -30.26
CA ASN A 678 -1.98 -1.54 -29.12
C ASN A 678 -0.67 -0.84 -29.52
N LEU A 679 -0.03 -0.12 -28.59
CA LEU A 679 1.25 0.55 -28.86
C LEU A 679 2.38 -0.46 -29.03
N THR A 680 2.24 -1.60 -28.34
CA THR A 680 3.15 -2.74 -28.37
C THR A 680 2.37 -4.01 -28.68
N CYS A 681 2.92 -4.87 -29.53
CA CYS A 681 2.35 -6.18 -29.88
C CYS A 681 3.29 -7.31 -29.54
N SER A 682 2.73 -8.45 -29.11
CA SER A 682 3.50 -9.67 -28.85
C SER A 682 4.26 -10.06 -30.12
N PHE A 683 5.57 -10.22 -30.00
CA PHE A 683 6.38 -10.65 -31.11
C PHE A 683 6.07 -12.10 -31.50
N ASN A 684 5.80 -12.34 -32.78
CA ASN A 684 5.76 -13.68 -33.36
C ASN A 684 6.49 -13.65 -34.71
N PRO A 685 7.59 -14.42 -34.89
CA PRO A 685 8.38 -14.40 -36.11
C PRO A 685 7.58 -14.81 -37.36
N ASP A 686 6.60 -15.71 -37.23
CA ASP A 686 5.84 -16.26 -38.34
C ASP A 686 4.70 -15.34 -38.83
N ASN A 687 4.26 -14.38 -38.00
CA ASN A 687 3.07 -13.57 -38.23
C ASN A 687 3.36 -12.05 -38.30
N GLN A 688 4.51 -11.65 -38.85
CA GLN A 688 4.87 -10.21 -38.97
C GLN A 688 4.21 -9.50 -40.16
N CYS A 689 3.86 -10.23 -41.24
CA CYS A 689 3.36 -9.65 -42.50
C CYS A 689 1.84 -9.74 -42.67
N VAL A 690 1.23 -8.75 -43.33
CA VAL A 690 -0.19 -8.81 -43.75
C VAL A 690 -0.41 -10.01 -44.69
N LYS A 691 -1.58 -10.66 -44.57
CA LYS A 691 -1.95 -11.81 -45.39
C LYS A 691 -1.73 -11.54 -46.88
N GLY A 692 -0.83 -12.30 -47.51
CA GLY A 692 -0.51 -12.19 -48.93
C GLY A 692 0.84 -11.54 -49.24
N ARG A 693 1.51 -10.94 -48.24
CA ARG A 693 2.87 -10.38 -48.32
C ARG A 693 3.89 -11.29 -47.62
N LEU A 694 5.10 -11.33 -48.15
CA LEU A 694 6.27 -12.10 -47.71
C LEU A 694 7.56 -11.30 -48.01
N GLY A 695 8.73 -11.87 -47.73
CA GLY A 695 10.03 -11.25 -48.03
C GLY A 695 10.49 -10.25 -46.97
N TYR A 696 11.68 -9.67 -47.19
CA TYR A 696 12.23 -8.65 -46.29
C TYR A 696 11.31 -7.42 -46.25
N LEU A 697 11.06 -6.91 -45.03
CA LEU A 697 10.08 -5.83 -44.76
C LEU A 697 8.66 -6.11 -45.27
N CYS A 698 8.29 -7.38 -45.50
CA CYS A 698 6.99 -7.76 -46.06
C CYS A 698 6.71 -7.11 -47.44
N SER A 699 7.77 -6.84 -48.21
CA SER A 699 7.70 -6.07 -49.46
C SER A 699 7.26 -6.86 -50.69
N LYS A 700 7.26 -8.20 -50.65
CA LYS A 700 6.97 -9.06 -51.80
C LYS A 700 5.57 -9.67 -51.70
N CYS A 701 4.80 -9.61 -52.80
CA CYS A 701 3.54 -10.35 -52.89
C CYS A 701 3.80 -11.85 -53.12
N GLN A 702 2.92 -12.70 -52.56
CA GLN A 702 2.89 -14.14 -52.86
C GLN A 702 2.72 -14.42 -54.36
N GLU A 703 3.16 -15.60 -54.81
CA GLU A 703 3.03 -16.03 -56.20
C GLU A 703 1.57 -15.94 -56.71
N ASN A 704 1.40 -15.52 -57.97
CA ASN A 704 0.11 -15.21 -58.63
C ASN A 704 -0.68 -14.01 -58.06
N LYS A 705 -0.06 -13.16 -57.24
CA LYS A 705 -0.62 -11.87 -56.81
C LYS A 705 0.24 -10.68 -57.26
N THR A 706 -0.37 -9.52 -57.34
CA THR A 706 0.22 -8.24 -57.77
C THR A 706 -0.28 -7.12 -56.87
N VAL A 707 0.43 -5.99 -56.82
CA VAL A 707 0.04 -4.84 -55.99
C VAL A 707 -1.22 -4.17 -56.54
N GLU A 708 -2.15 -3.81 -55.65
CA GLU A 708 -3.38 -3.07 -55.97
C GLU A 708 -3.10 -1.61 -56.37
N PHE A 709 -3.81 -1.10 -57.38
CA PHE A 709 -3.76 0.31 -57.73
C PHE A 709 -4.53 1.14 -56.71
N GLY A 710 -3.86 2.10 -56.07
CA GLY A 710 -4.46 2.93 -55.03
C GLY A 710 -4.69 2.21 -53.70
N GLY A 711 -4.03 1.06 -53.47
CA GLY A 711 -4.10 0.29 -52.21
C GLY A 711 -2.78 -0.43 -51.92
N GLU A 712 -2.64 -1.00 -50.72
CA GLU A 712 -1.42 -1.74 -50.30
C GLU A 712 -1.63 -3.27 -50.27
N ASP A 713 -2.81 -3.74 -50.67
CA ASP A 713 -3.15 -5.16 -50.69
C ASP A 713 -2.56 -5.86 -51.94
N CYS A 714 -2.24 -7.15 -51.80
CA CYS A 714 -1.84 -8.01 -52.92
C CYS A 714 -3.06 -8.74 -53.50
N ILE A 715 -3.44 -8.42 -54.74
CA ILE A 715 -4.63 -8.91 -55.43
C ILE A 715 -4.26 -9.91 -56.56
N LYS A 716 -5.23 -10.66 -57.08
CA LYS A 716 -4.99 -11.62 -58.18
C LYS A 716 -4.76 -10.90 -59.53
N LYS A 717 -4.08 -11.57 -60.48
CA LYS A 717 -3.69 -11.08 -61.82
C LYS A 717 -4.78 -10.28 -62.57
N CYS A 718 -4.36 -9.25 -63.32
CA CYS A 718 -5.21 -8.26 -63.98
C CYS A 718 -5.73 -8.70 -65.37
N SER A 719 -6.81 -8.03 -65.83
CA SER A 719 -7.20 -7.96 -67.25
C SER A 719 -6.74 -6.65 -67.90
N LEU A 720 -6.33 -6.68 -69.18
CA LEU A 720 -5.78 -5.52 -69.91
C LEU A 720 -6.77 -4.35 -70.11
N LEU A 721 -8.07 -4.61 -69.98
CA LEU A 721 -9.14 -3.61 -70.19
C LEU A 721 -9.10 -2.45 -69.20
N ASN A 722 -8.60 -2.67 -67.98
CA ASN A 722 -8.59 -1.63 -66.93
C ASN A 722 -7.66 -0.45 -67.26
N LEU A 723 -6.54 -0.71 -67.94
CA LEU A 723 -5.55 0.31 -68.32
C LEU A 723 -6.15 1.36 -69.28
N LEU A 724 -7.06 0.92 -70.16
CA LEU A 724 -7.64 1.73 -71.23
C LEU A 724 -8.68 2.76 -70.74
N PHE A 725 -9.32 2.49 -69.59
CA PHE A 725 -10.29 3.42 -68.97
C PHE A 725 -9.68 4.33 -67.91
N ILE A 726 -8.66 3.85 -67.17
CA ILE A 726 -8.10 4.60 -66.03
C ILE A 726 -7.28 5.81 -66.51
N LEU A 727 -6.42 5.64 -67.52
CA LEU A 727 -5.51 6.71 -67.97
C LEU A 727 -6.25 7.93 -68.55
N PRO A 728 -7.26 7.77 -69.44
CA PRO A 728 -8.07 8.89 -69.93
C PRO A 728 -8.96 9.49 -68.83
N GLY A 729 -9.49 8.66 -67.93
CA GLY A 729 -10.30 9.11 -66.80
C GLY A 729 -9.52 10.01 -65.84
N ILE A 730 -8.28 9.64 -65.52
CA ILE A 730 -7.36 10.44 -64.72
C ILE A 730 -7.10 11.80 -65.37
N LEU A 731 -6.78 11.81 -66.68
CA LEU A 731 -6.54 13.05 -67.44
C LEU A 731 -7.77 13.96 -67.47
N PHE A 732 -8.97 13.39 -67.67
CA PHE A 732 -10.23 14.14 -67.70
C PHE A 732 -10.56 14.73 -66.32
N ILE A 733 -10.44 13.96 -65.24
CA ILE A 733 -10.70 14.42 -63.88
C ILE A 733 -9.76 15.56 -63.52
N PHE A 734 -8.47 15.44 -63.80
CA PHE A 734 -7.50 16.51 -63.47
C PHE A 734 -7.69 17.75 -64.33
N ALA A 735 -8.06 17.61 -65.61
CA ALA A 735 -8.47 18.74 -66.45
C ALA A 735 -9.72 19.43 -65.89
N LEU A 736 -10.71 18.67 -65.40
CA LEU A 736 -11.92 19.19 -64.77
C LEU A 736 -11.64 19.91 -63.46
N VAL A 737 -10.72 19.40 -62.62
CA VAL A 737 -10.26 20.08 -61.40
C VAL A 737 -9.58 21.41 -61.75
N CYS A 738 -8.67 21.40 -62.73
CA CYS A 738 -8.01 22.64 -63.19
C CYS A 738 -9.03 23.64 -63.75
N PHE A 739 -10.04 23.16 -64.47
CA PHE A 739 -11.16 23.96 -64.98
C PHE A 739 -12.00 24.57 -63.84
N ALA A 740 -12.37 23.77 -62.83
CA ALA A 740 -13.17 24.23 -61.70
C ALA A 740 -12.43 25.29 -60.89
N VAL A 741 -11.13 25.10 -60.63
CA VAL A 741 -10.29 26.08 -59.93
C VAL A 741 -10.17 27.38 -60.72
N ALA A 742 -10.03 27.30 -62.05
CA ALA A 742 -10.01 28.48 -62.92
C ALA A 742 -11.38 29.19 -63.00
N PHE A 743 -12.49 28.44 -63.03
CA PHE A 743 -13.85 28.97 -63.13
C PHE A 743 -14.31 29.65 -61.85
N LEU A 744 -14.07 29.01 -60.69
CA LEU A 744 -14.51 29.49 -59.39
C LEU A 744 -13.77 30.76 -58.93
N ASN A 745 -12.76 31.22 -59.69
CA ASN A 745 -11.90 32.36 -59.37
C ASN A 745 -11.55 32.38 -57.88
N ILE A 746 -11.22 31.20 -57.35
CA ILE A 746 -10.92 31.05 -55.93
C ILE A 746 -9.76 32.01 -55.70
N CYS A 747 -9.95 32.98 -54.80
CA CYS A 747 -8.92 33.93 -54.38
C CYS A 747 -7.80 33.17 -53.65
N ILE A 748 -7.01 32.41 -54.41
CA ILE A 748 -5.97 31.50 -53.92
C ILE A 748 -4.75 32.26 -53.40
N TYR A 749 -4.68 33.56 -53.70
CA TYR A 749 -3.70 34.49 -53.14
C TYR A 749 -4.22 35.30 -51.94
N ASP A 750 -5.32 34.88 -51.32
CA ASP A 750 -5.45 35.10 -49.88
C ASP A 750 -4.42 34.19 -49.24
N SER A 751 -3.32 34.79 -48.74
CA SER A 751 -2.28 34.21 -47.88
C SER A 751 -2.73 32.99 -47.06
N TRP A 752 -3.93 33.07 -46.50
CA TRP A 752 -4.68 32.03 -45.80
C TRP A 752 -4.64 30.64 -46.46
N LEU A 753 -4.90 30.54 -47.77
CA LEU A 753 -4.95 29.23 -48.45
C LEU A 753 -3.54 28.63 -48.59
N ASN A 754 -2.53 29.44 -48.90
CA ASN A 754 -1.15 28.97 -49.03
C ASN A 754 -0.61 28.42 -47.69
N SER A 755 -0.90 29.10 -46.58
CA SER A 755 -0.52 28.64 -45.23
C SER A 755 -1.22 27.32 -44.86
N CYS A 756 -2.50 27.15 -45.22
CA CYS A 756 -3.22 25.88 -45.01
C CYS A 756 -2.67 24.74 -45.88
N ILE A 757 -2.34 24.98 -47.15
CA ILE A 757 -1.75 23.98 -48.04
C ILE A 757 -0.39 23.53 -47.48
N TYR A 758 0.44 24.48 -47.05
CA TYR A 758 1.72 24.17 -46.40
C TYR A 758 1.52 23.27 -45.18
N PHE A 759 0.57 23.61 -44.30
CA PHE A 759 0.24 22.81 -43.13
C PHE A 759 -0.08 21.35 -43.50
N TYR A 760 -0.97 21.10 -44.47
CA TYR A 760 -1.37 19.73 -44.85
C TYR A 760 -0.30 18.93 -45.61
N GLN A 761 0.58 19.60 -46.35
CA GLN A 761 1.70 18.93 -47.02
C GLN A 761 2.75 18.39 -46.02
N VAL A 762 2.87 19.04 -44.87
CA VAL A 762 3.96 18.83 -43.91
C VAL A 762 3.52 18.11 -42.62
N ILE A 763 2.26 18.24 -42.22
CA ILE A 763 1.72 17.65 -40.96
C ILE A 763 1.90 16.11 -40.89
N GLN A 764 1.87 15.42 -42.03
CA GLN A 764 2.06 13.97 -42.12
C GLN A 764 3.41 13.49 -41.55
N TYR A 765 4.43 14.34 -41.55
CA TYR A 765 5.75 14.02 -40.99
C TYR A 765 5.86 14.35 -39.49
N HIS A 766 4.92 15.13 -38.96
CA HIS A 766 4.85 15.48 -37.55
C HIS A 766 4.05 14.45 -36.72
N VAL A 767 3.13 13.71 -37.35
CA VAL A 767 2.21 12.78 -36.67
C VAL A 767 2.51 11.33 -37.04
N THR A 768 2.57 10.42 -36.06
CA THR A 768 2.69 8.97 -36.35
C THR A 768 1.38 8.39 -36.90
N ALA A 769 1.42 7.73 -38.05
CA ALA A 769 0.33 6.88 -38.57
C ALA A 769 0.07 5.62 -37.72
N THR A 770 0.90 5.35 -36.71
CA THR A 770 0.79 4.18 -35.85
C THR A 770 -0.25 4.43 -34.76
N GLN A 771 -1.53 4.19 -35.06
CA GLN A 771 -2.34 3.33 -34.19
C GLN A 771 -3.76 3.01 -34.64
N ASN A 772 -4.43 3.66 -35.59
CA ASN A 772 -5.81 3.25 -35.89
C ASN A 772 -6.19 3.35 -37.36
N ARG A 773 -6.69 2.21 -37.84
CA ARG A 773 -7.25 1.89 -39.16
C ARG A 773 -8.52 2.68 -39.54
N GLU A 774 -8.85 3.80 -38.90
CA GLU A 774 -10.21 4.37 -39.01
C GLU A 774 -10.34 5.87 -39.29
N ASP A 775 -9.27 6.66 -39.39
CA ASP A 775 -9.42 8.08 -39.77
C ASP A 775 -9.37 8.26 -41.29
N THR A 776 -10.33 7.63 -41.96
CA THR A 776 -10.54 7.72 -43.41
C THR A 776 -10.78 9.16 -43.87
N PHE A 777 -11.29 10.07 -43.04
CA PHE A 777 -11.55 11.41 -43.55
C PHE A 777 -10.27 12.28 -43.63
N VAL A 778 -9.54 12.47 -42.54
CA VAL A 778 -8.39 13.41 -42.57
C VAL A 778 -7.21 12.85 -43.38
N ASN A 779 -6.86 11.57 -43.17
CA ASN A 779 -5.74 10.95 -43.89
C ASN A 779 -6.11 10.53 -45.31
N THR A 780 -7.38 10.22 -45.57
CA THR A 780 -7.81 9.60 -46.84
C THR A 780 -8.64 10.55 -47.72
N PHE A 781 -9.17 11.65 -47.20
CA PHE A 781 -9.82 12.72 -47.99
C PHE A 781 -8.93 13.96 -48.12
N LEU A 782 -8.43 14.54 -47.02
CA LEU A 782 -7.66 15.80 -47.08
C LEU A 782 -6.25 15.62 -47.64
N GLN A 783 -5.53 14.56 -47.25
CA GLN A 783 -4.18 14.29 -47.77
C GLN A 783 -4.21 13.79 -49.22
N ASN A 784 -5.20 12.97 -49.60
CA ASN A 784 -5.31 12.48 -50.99
C ASN A 784 -5.65 13.60 -51.98
N ILE A 785 -6.46 14.59 -51.58
CA ILE A 785 -6.81 15.74 -52.43
C ILE A 785 -5.66 16.75 -52.54
N ILE A 786 -4.90 16.99 -51.46
CA ILE A 786 -3.85 18.03 -51.41
C ILE A 786 -2.48 17.51 -51.87
N ASN A 787 -2.13 16.25 -51.60
CA ASN A 787 -0.84 15.64 -51.95
C ASN A 787 -0.94 14.63 -53.10
N PHE A 788 -2.03 14.74 -53.89
CA PHE A 788 -2.41 13.83 -54.98
C PHE A 788 -2.03 12.37 -54.71
N HIS A 789 -2.23 11.94 -53.46
CA HIS A 789 -1.81 10.63 -53.00
C HIS A 789 -2.65 9.60 -53.77
N GLY A 790 -2.07 8.44 -54.06
CA GLY A 790 -2.76 7.36 -54.76
C GLY A 790 -4.21 7.26 -54.30
N VAL A 791 -5.13 7.25 -55.25
CA VAL A 791 -6.57 7.37 -55.00
C VAL A 791 -7.04 6.21 -54.11
N HIS A 792 -7.01 6.38 -52.79
CA HIS A 792 -7.65 5.44 -51.87
C HIS A 792 -9.15 5.74 -51.91
N ILE A 793 -9.89 5.01 -52.75
CA ILE A 793 -11.33 5.17 -52.94
C ILE A 793 -12.08 4.55 -51.74
N GLY A 794 -11.97 5.16 -50.56
CA GLY A 794 -12.80 4.85 -49.38
C GLY A 794 -12.97 3.35 -49.04
N PRO A 795 -14.00 2.99 -48.27
CA PRO A 795 -14.24 1.62 -47.81
C PRO A 795 -14.89 0.72 -48.88
N HIS A 796 -15.21 1.26 -50.06
CA HIS A 796 -15.74 0.47 -51.17
C HIS A 796 -14.58 -0.07 -52.00
N LYS A 797 -14.15 -1.29 -51.67
CA LYS A 797 -13.07 -2.05 -52.35
C LYS A 797 -13.37 -2.27 -53.83
N ILE A 798 -13.03 -1.30 -54.67
CA ILE A 798 -12.83 -1.53 -56.10
C ILE A 798 -11.34 -1.87 -56.27
N SER A 799 -11.00 -3.16 -56.16
CA SER A 799 -9.62 -3.60 -56.28
C SER A 799 -9.18 -3.59 -57.74
N LEU A 800 -8.61 -2.47 -58.18
CA LEU A 800 -8.14 -2.28 -59.54
C LEU A 800 -6.70 -2.77 -59.67
N CYS A 801 -6.44 -3.53 -60.71
CA CYS A 801 -5.15 -4.09 -61.06
C CYS A 801 -4.73 -3.47 -62.40
N LEU A 802 -3.59 -2.78 -62.46
CA LEU A 802 -3.13 -2.07 -63.67
C LEU A 802 -2.27 -2.94 -64.60
N ILE A 803 -1.24 -3.61 -64.09
CA ILE A 803 -0.29 -4.43 -64.87
C ILE A 803 0.05 -5.68 -64.05
N ASN A 804 0.24 -6.82 -64.73
CA ASN A 804 0.72 -8.03 -64.09
C ASN A 804 2.17 -7.85 -63.60
N GLU A 805 2.51 -8.44 -62.45
CA GLU A 805 3.84 -8.32 -61.81
C GLU A 805 4.25 -6.89 -61.42
N TRP A 806 3.26 -6.01 -61.23
CA TRP A 806 3.46 -4.67 -60.69
C TRP A 806 3.91 -4.75 -59.22
N ASN A 807 5.07 -4.16 -58.89
CA ASN A 807 5.59 -4.07 -57.53
C ASN A 807 5.40 -2.66 -56.92
N ASP A 808 5.63 -2.53 -55.62
CA ASP A 808 5.41 -1.26 -54.92
C ASP A 808 6.35 -0.12 -55.38
N LEU A 809 7.55 -0.45 -55.90
CA LEU A 809 8.47 0.53 -56.48
C LEU A 809 7.92 1.11 -57.80
N ASP A 810 7.38 0.25 -58.67
CA ASP A 810 6.74 0.63 -59.94
C ASP A 810 5.54 1.56 -59.67
N LYS A 811 4.80 1.31 -58.57
CA LYS A 811 3.65 2.11 -58.14
C LYS A 811 4.07 3.51 -57.73
N VAL A 812 5.14 3.62 -56.93
CA VAL A 812 5.67 4.92 -56.49
C VAL A 812 6.20 5.73 -57.67
N ALA A 813 6.93 5.11 -58.60
CA ALA A 813 7.39 5.77 -59.81
C ALA A 813 6.23 6.26 -60.71
N PHE A 814 5.15 5.47 -60.84
CA PHE A 814 3.97 5.87 -61.61
C PHE A 814 3.30 7.15 -61.10
N ASN A 815 3.43 7.45 -59.80
CA ASN A 815 2.84 8.65 -59.21
C ASN A 815 3.43 9.97 -59.77
N TYR A 816 4.57 9.96 -60.47
CA TYR A 816 5.05 11.16 -61.19
C TYR A 816 4.09 11.64 -62.28
N LEU A 817 3.26 10.75 -62.82
CA LEU A 817 2.31 11.08 -63.89
C LEU A 817 1.27 12.10 -63.43
N ILE A 818 0.84 12.06 -62.18
CA ILE A 818 -0.21 12.94 -61.65
C ILE A 818 0.22 14.41 -61.64
N PRO A 819 1.29 14.84 -60.93
CA PRO A 819 1.71 16.23 -60.91
C PRO A 819 2.13 16.72 -62.31
N LEU A 820 2.73 15.84 -63.14
CA LEU A 820 3.13 16.20 -64.49
C LEU A 820 1.92 16.49 -65.39
N THR A 821 0.88 15.65 -65.33
CA THR A 821 -0.34 15.85 -66.13
C THR A 821 -1.12 17.09 -65.71
N MET A 822 -1.11 17.46 -64.43
CA MET A 822 -1.72 18.71 -63.95
C MET A 822 -0.96 19.95 -64.44
N LEU A 823 0.38 19.92 -64.46
CA LEU A 823 1.16 21.01 -65.03
C LEU A 823 0.89 21.15 -66.54
N VAL A 824 0.79 20.03 -67.26
CA VAL A 824 0.46 20.02 -68.70
C VAL A 824 -0.96 20.55 -68.94
N SER A 825 -1.97 20.12 -68.19
CA SER A 825 -3.36 20.54 -68.40
C SER A 825 -3.54 22.05 -68.23
N VAL A 826 -2.88 22.69 -67.26
CA VAL A 826 -2.89 24.15 -67.09
C VAL A 826 -2.25 24.85 -68.27
N THR A 827 -1.13 24.35 -68.79
CA THR A 827 -0.49 24.96 -69.98
C THR A 827 -1.34 24.84 -71.24
N VAL A 828 -2.12 23.75 -71.37
CA VAL A 828 -3.08 23.57 -72.47
C VAL A 828 -4.24 24.56 -72.33
N ILE A 829 -4.83 24.69 -71.13
CA ILE A 829 -5.89 25.67 -70.84
C ILE A 829 -5.40 27.10 -71.11
N ALA A 830 -4.15 27.41 -70.74
CA ALA A 830 -3.53 28.72 -70.94
C ALA A 830 -3.34 29.08 -72.42
N LYS A 831 -3.07 28.10 -73.29
CA LYS A 831 -2.87 28.32 -74.74
C LYS A 831 -4.18 28.33 -75.55
N TRP A 832 -5.25 27.74 -75.02
CA TRP A 832 -6.51 27.59 -75.76
C TRP A 832 -7.38 28.85 -75.67
N ASN A 833 -7.00 29.89 -76.43
CA ASN A 833 -7.63 31.22 -76.40
C ASN A 833 -9.17 31.22 -76.54
N LYS A 834 -9.75 30.33 -77.36
CA LYS A 834 -11.21 30.20 -77.51
C LYS A 834 -11.90 29.71 -76.23
N LEU A 835 -11.36 28.68 -75.58
CA LEU A 835 -11.92 28.11 -74.34
C LEU A 835 -11.74 29.10 -73.18
N HIS A 836 -10.58 29.76 -73.11
CA HIS A 836 -10.30 30.81 -72.12
C HIS A 836 -11.29 31.99 -72.22
N ASN A 837 -11.52 32.51 -73.43
CA ASN A 837 -12.43 33.63 -73.64
C ASN A 837 -13.90 33.24 -73.40
N ALA A 838 -14.29 32.00 -73.76
CA ALA A 838 -15.61 31.45 -73.45
C ALA A 838 -15.85 31.31 -71.94
N LEU A 839 -14.82 30.92 -71.18
CA LEU A 839 -14.88 30.80 -69.73
C LEU A 839 -15.00 32.14 -69.03
N GLN A 840 -14.24 33.15 -69.48
CA GLN A 840 -14.37 34.51 -68.98
C GLN A 840 -15.75 35.11 -69.28
N THR A 841 -16.31 34.86 -70.47
CA THR A 841 -17.66 35.34 -70.82
C THR A 841 -18.77 34.61 -70.04
N LEU A 842 -18.64 33.32 -69.76
CA LEU A 842 -19.55 32.57 -68.89
C LEU A 842 -19.51 33.10 -67.44
N ASN A 843 -18.31 33.32 -66.90
CA ASN A 843 -18.15 33.89 -65.56
C ASN A 843 -18.76 35.30 -65.47
N ASN A 844 -18.49 36.16 -66.46
CA ASN A 844 -19.06 37.51 -66.52
C ASN A 844 -20.60 37.51 -66.68
N LYS A 845 -21.17 36.55 -67.43
CA LYS A 845 -22.64 36.37 -67.54
C LYS A 845 -23.27 35.91 -66.24
N VAL A 846 -22.65 34.97 -65.51
CA VAL A 846 -23.12 34.51 -64.21
C VAL A 846 -23.07 35.65 -63.17
N ILE A 847 -21.99 36.44 -63.17
CA ILE A 847 -21.83 37.62 -62.29
C ILE A 847 -22.90 38.70 -62.61
N TYR A 848 -23.21 38.91 -63.90
CA TYR A 848 -24.24 39.86 -64.33
C TYR A 848 -25.67 39.41 -63.95
N LEU A 849 -25.99 38.11 -64.07
CA LEU A 849 -27.28 37.54 -63.69
C LEU A 849 -27.58 37.65 -62.18
N LEU A 850 -26.54 37.72 -61.34
CA LEU A 850 -26.67 37.80 -59.88
C LEU A 850 -26.89 39.23 -59.33
N LYS A 851 -27.11 40.25 -60.18
CA LYS A 851 -27.43 41.65 -59.80
C LYS A 851 -26.59 42.19 -58.62
N VAL A 852 -25.27 42.02 -58.67
CA VAL A 852 -24.37 42.67 -57.72
C VAL A 852 -24.07 44.10 -58.20
N LYS A 853 -24.73 45.10 -57.61
CA LYS A 853 -24.24 46.49 -57.63
C LYS A 853 -22.87 46.48 -56.94
N SER A 854 -21.79 46.47 -57.71
CA SER A 854 -20.43 46.58 -57.18
C SER A 854 -19.85 47.94 -57.55
N ASN A 855 -19.24 48.58 -56.55
CA ASN A 855 -18.32 49.70 -56.75
C ASN A 855 -17.27 49.32 -57.79
N GLU A 856 -16.90 50.29 -58.63
CA GLU A 856 -15.89 50.20 -59.69
C GLU A 856 -14.52 49.64 -59.26
N GLU A 857 -14.25 49.52 -57.95
CA GLU A 857 -12.97 48.99 -57.43
C GLU A 857 -12.84 47.46 -57.49
N VAL A 858 -13.93 46.69 -57.63
CA VAL A 858 -13.86 45.22 -57.69
C VAL A 858 -13.53 44.70 -59.11
N ASN A 859 -13.80 45.50 -60.15
CA ASN A 859 -13.61 45.10 -61.55
C ASN A 859 -12.19 45.37 -62.10
N LEU A 860 -11.29 46.01 -61.35
CA LEU A 860 -9.97 46.45 -61.84
C LEU A 860 -8.78 45.55 -61.43
N LYS A 861 -9.01 44.31 -60.95
CA LYS A 861 -7.91 43.40 -60.54
C LYS A 861 -8.08 41.94 -60.96
N CYS A 862 -8.76 41.71 -62.09
CA CYS A 862 -8.99 40.39 -62.70
C CYS A 862 -8.11 40.11 -63.93
N GLU A 863 -6.89 40.67 -63.99
CA GLU A 863 -6.07 40.59 -65.20
C GLU A 863 -5.12 39.38 -65.31
N ASN A 864 -5.15 38.36 -64.44
CA ASN A 864 -4.37 37.12 -64.67
C ASN A 864 -4.82 35.89 -63.85
N ASN A 865 -6.06 35.40 -64.08
CA ASN A 865 -6.59 34.23 -63.37
C ASN A 865 -5.80 32.93 -63.65
N ILE A 866 -5.31 32.72 -64.87
CA ILE A 866 -4.55 31.51 -65.24
C ILE A 866 -3.22 31.43 -64.48
N ILE A 867 -2.50 32.54 -64.34
CA ILE A 867 -1.17 32.55 -63.68
C ILE A 867 -1.31 32.16 -62.21
N ARG A 868 -2.41 32.56 -61.56
CA ARG A 868 -2.70 32.16 -60.17
C ARG A 868 -2.99 30.66 -60.04
N VAL A 869 -3.73 30.08 -61.00
CA VAL A 869 -3.99 28.63 -61.06
C VAL A 869 -2.69 27.86 -61.28
N TYR A 870 -1.82 28.35 -62.16
CA TYR A 870 -0.51 27.77 -62.43
C TYR A 870 0.39 27.77 -61.19
N VAL A 871 0.44 28.89 -60.44
CA VAL A 871 1.21 29.00 -59.20
C VAL A 871 0.74 27.98 -58.15
N LEU A 872 -0.58 27.84 -57.96
CA LEU A 872 -1.14 26.86 -57.02
C LEU A 872 -0.74 25.43 -57.37
N ILE A 873 -0.96 25.04 -58.63
CA ILE A 873 -0.67 23.68 -59.09
C ILE A 873 0.83 23.41 -59.04
N SER A 874 1.67 24.42 -59.27
CA SER A 874 3.12 24.31 -59.09
C SER A 874 3.51 24.03 -57.63
N VAL A 875 2.87 24.67 -56.65
CA VAL A 875 3.12 24.41 -55.22
C VAL A 875 2.70 22.99 -54.82
N LEU A 876 1.55 22.52 -55.31
CA LEU A 876 1.07 21.17 -55.05
C LEU A 876 1.97 20.12 -55.72
N ALA A 877 2.25 20.28 -57.01
CA ALA A 877 3.11 19.39 -57.78
C ALA A 877 4.54 19.30 -57.22
N TYR A 878 5.11 20.42 -56.75
CA TYR A 878 6.45 20.45 -56.19
C TYR A 878 6.60 19.56 -54.95
N ALA A 879 5.63 19.59 -54.04
CA ALA A 879 5.68 18.77 -52.82
C ALA A 879 5.64 17.27 -53.16
N ASP A 880 4.79 16.88 -54.12
CA ASP A 880 4.65 15.48 -54.52
C ASP A 880 5.86 14.96 -55.29
N ILE A 881 6.39 15.75 -56.24
CA ILE A 881 7.62 15.40 -56.96
C ILE A 881 8.78 15.23 -55.97
N THR A 882 8.91 16.12 -54.99
CA THR A 882 9.96 16.04 -53.96
C THR A 882 9.83 14.75 -53.14
N ARG A 883 8.62 14.43 -52.67
CA ARG A 883 8.35 13.22 -51.89
C ARG A 883 8.67 11.95 -52.69
N ILE A 884 8.08 11.79 -53.88
CA ILE A 884 8.26 10.58 -54.73
C ILE A 884 9.75 10.35 -54.99
N THR A 885 10.47 11.41 -55.34
CA THR A 885 11.91 11.38 -55.62
C THR A 885 12.72 10.89 -54.43
N LEU A 886 12.45 11.43 -53.23
CA LEU A 886 13.16 11.04 -52.02
C LEU A 886 12.79 9.63 -51.56
N THR A 887 11.54 9.18 -51.75
CA THR A 887 11.13 7.81 -51.40
C THR A 887 11.79 6.77 -52.31
N ILE A 888 11.95 7.05 -53.61
CA ILE A 888 12.68 6.16 -54.54
C ILE A 888 14.14 6.03 -54.11
N LEU A 889 14.79 7.13 -53.71
CA LEU A 889 16.21 7.16 -53.35
C LEU A 889 16.50 6.79 -51.88
N TYR A 890 15.59 6.11 -51.18
CA TYR A 890 15.74 5.77 -49.77
C TYR A 890 16.28 4.34 -49.55
N PRO A 891 17.53 4.18 -49.07
CA PRO A 891 18.12 2.87 -48.81
C PRO A 891 17.77 2.32 -47.42
N VAL A 892 17.73 1.00 -47.28
CA VAL A 892 17.57 0.28 -46.01
C VAL A 892 18.74 -0.69 -45.79
N GLU A 893 19.06 -0.90 -44.51
CA GLU A 893 20.11 -1.83 -44.06
C GLU A 893 19.63 -3.28 -44.12
N TYR A 894 20.49 -4.18 -44.60
CA TYR A 894 20.30 -5.63 -44.61
C TYR A 894 21.65 -6.29 -44.26
N ASP A 895 21.66 -7.17 -43.26
CA ASP A 895 22.87 -7.85 -42.75
C ASP A 895 24.06 -6.90 -42.46
N GLY A 896 23.78 -5.71 -41.91
CA GLY A 896 24.81 -4.72 -41.56
C GLY A 896 25.24 -3.78 -42.69
N VAL A 897 24.62 -3.86 -43.87
CA VAL A 897 24.97 -3.04 -45.05
C VAL A 897 23.75 -2.31 -45.61
N LYS A 898 23.82 -0.98 -45.81
CA LYS A 898 22.75 -0.17 -46.43
C LYS A 898 22.74 -0.29 -47.95
N ASN A 899 22.24 -1.41 -48.47
CA ASN A 899 22.28 -1.73 -49.89
C ASN A 899 20.93 -2.10 -50.52
N HIS A 900 19.81 -2.09 -49.79
CA HIS A 900 18.49 -2.46 -50.34
C HIS A 900 17.54 -1.25 -50.41
N VAL A 901 16.47 -1.35 -51.20
CA VAL A 901 15.46 -0.28 -51.39
C VAL A 901 14.38 -0.37 -50.30
N TYR A 902 14.10 0.70 -49.56
CA TYR A 902 13.14 0.65 -48.44
C TYR A 902 11.73 0.16 -48.82
N ILE A 903 11.14 0.68 -49.90
CA ILE A 903 9.79 0.30 -50.35
C ILE A 903 9.77 -1.15 -50.85
N TYR A 904 10.91 -1.65 -51.36
CA TYR A 904 11.02 -2.99 -51.92
C TYR A 904 12.31 -3.65 -51.43
N GLY A 905 12.27 -4.10 -50.17
CA GLY A 905 13.43 -4.53 -49.38
C GLY A 905 14.21 -5.71 -49.93
N ASP A 906 13.62 -6.51 -50.83
CA ASP A 906 14.30 -7.63 -51.50
C ASP A 906 15.17 -7.17 -52.71
N LEU A 907 15.12 -5.90 -53.11
CA LEU A 907 15.89 -5.37 -54.25
C LEU A 907 17.09 -4.53 -53.81
N ILE A 908 18.23 -4.82 -54.44
CA ILE A 908 19.49 -4.10 -54.22
C ILE A 908 19.44 -2.71 -54.87
N PHE A 909 20.00 -1.72 -54.18
CA PHE A 909 20.10 -0.32 -54.59
C PHE A 909 20.90 -0.18 -55.88
N PHE A 910 20.45 0.70 -56.78
CA PHE A 910 20.97 0.87 -58.15
C PHE A 910 21.04 -0.40 -59.02
N SER A 911 20.25 -1.45 -58.72
CA SER A 911 20.16 -2.66 -59.53
C SER A 911 18.83 -2.78 -60.28
N GLN A 912 18.84 -3.50 -61.42
CA GLN A 912 17.66 -3.81 -62.24
C GLN A 912 16.78 -2.57 -62.55
N ARG A 913 15.47 -2.62 -62.22
CA ARG A 913 14.49 -1.55 -62.46
C ARG A 913 14.78 -0.29 -61.63
N HIS A 914 15.41 -0.41 -60.47
CA HIS A 914 15.69 0.72 -59.59
C HIS A 914 16.68 1.72 -60.23
N LEU A 915 17.62 1.25 -61.06
CA LEU A 915 18.57 2.13 -61.75
C LEU A 915 17.85 3.16 -62.63
N ILE A 916 16.84 2.72 -63.40
CA ILE A 916 16.08 3.57 -64.32
C ILE A 916 15.32 4.64 -63.52
N TYR A 917 14.60 4.23 -62.48
CA TYR A 917 13.85 5.17 -61.65
C TYR A 917 14.75 6.11 -60.85
N SER A 918 15.94 5.66 -60.43
CA SER A 918 16.92 6.50 -59.75
C SER A 918 17.46 7.61 -60.64
N ILE A 919 17.72 7.34 -61.92
CA ILE A 919 18.18 8.37 -62.87
C ILE A 919 17.11 9.47 -63.02
N ILE A 920 15.84 9.06 -63.17
CA ILE A 920 14.70 9.98 -63.25
C ILE A 920 14.56 10.80 -61.95
N ALA A 921 14.68 10.15 -60.80
CA ALA A 921 14.63 10.78 -59.49
C ALA A 921 15.75 11.83 -59.32
N ILE A 922 17.00 11.49 -59.64
CA ILE A 922 18.15 12.41 -59.56
C ILE A 922 17.94 13.62 -60.48
N PHE A 923 17.40 13.41 -61.68
CA PHE A 923 17.04 14.51 -62.58
C PHE A 923 16.03 15.47 -61.94
N PHE A 924 14.97 14.96 -61.32
CA PHE A 924 14.00 15.79 -60.61
C PHE A 924 14.59 16.52 -59.40
N VAL A 925 15.49 15.89 -58.63
CA VAL A 925 16.21 16.57 -57.52
C VAL A 925 16.94 17.81 -58.05
N LEU A 926 17.76 17.62 -59.09
CA LEU A 926 18.64 18.67 -59.59
C LEU A 926 17.86 19.82 -60.24
N PHE A 927 16.91 19.51 -61.14
CA PHE A 927 16.26 20.51 -61.98
C PHE A 927 14.96 21.07 -61.44
N ILE A 928 14.25 20.33 -60.57
CA ILE A 928 12.98 20.80 -59.99
C ILE A 928 13.14 21.13 -58.52
N VAL A 929 13.61 20.17 -57.71
CA VAL A 929 13.65 20.34 -56.24
C VAL A 929 14.63 21.43 -55.82
N LEU A 930 15.85 21.44 -56.35
CA LEU A 930 16.91 22.38 -55.95
C LEU A 930 16.94 23.67 -56.78
N LEU A 931 16.83 23.56 -58.11
CA LEU A 931 16.96 24.72 -59.00
C LEU A 931 15.79 25.71 -58.86
N TRP A 932 14.56 25.23 -58.70
CA TRP A 932 13.37 26.09 -58.67
C TRP A 932 13.33 27.06 -57.47
N PRO A 933 13.61 26.63 -56.23
CA PRO A 933 13.71 27.55 -55.09
C PRO A 933 14.88 28.54 -55.22
N LEU A 934 16.02 28.12 -55.78
CA LEU A 934 17.16 29.00 -56.02
C LEU A 934 16.80 30.14 -56.99
N LEU A 935 16.08 29.83 -58.08
CA LEU A 935 15.58 30.83 -59.02
C LEU A 935 14.64 31.83 -58.34
N LEU A 936 13.79 31.39 -57.40
CA LEU A 936 12.89 32.27 -56.64
C LEU A 936 13.65 33.27 -55.74
N ILE A 937 14.75 32.86 -55.11
CA ILE A 937 15.58 33.75 -54.26
C ILE A 937 16.24 34.84 -55.11
N THR A 938 16.79 34.49 -56.27
CA THR A 938 17.55 35.41 -57.13
C THR A 938 16.67 36.31 -58.00
N THR A 939 15.34 36.17 -57.93
CA THR A 939 14.37 36.99 -58.68
C THR A 939 14.63 38.49 -58.53
N VAL A 940 14.94 38.97 -57.33
CA VAL A 940 15.19 40.41 -57.04
C VAL A 940 16.44 40.94 -57.76
N TRP A 941 17.42 40.06 -58.02
CA TRP A 941 18.71 40.42 -58.60
C TRP A 941 18.70 40.34 -60.13
N TRP A 942 18.16 39.26 -60.72
CA TRP A 942 18.26 39.03 -62.17
C TRP A 942 17.15 39.70 -62.98
N THR A 943 16.00 40.04 -62.38
CA THR A 943 14.94 40.80 -63.06
C THR A 943 15.33 42.25 -63.38
N LYS A 944 16.42 42.76 -62.77
CA LYS A 944 16.99 44.09 -63.06
C LYS A 944 18.04 44.09 -64.18
N LEU A 945 18.49 42.91 -64.64
CA LEU A 945 19.50 42.78 -65.71
C LEU A 945 18.85 42.84 -67.10
N LYS A 946 19.36 43.69 -67.99
CA LYS A 946 18.82 43.88 -69.36
C LYS A 946 18.74 42.60 -70.19
N VAL A 947 19.64 41.63 -69.97
CA VAL A 947 19.68 40.34 -70.69
C VAL A 947 18.43 39.49 -70.43
N PHE A 948 17.79 39.64 -69.27
CA PHE A 948 16.61 38.85 -68.89
C PHE A 948 15.27 39.48 -69.31
N GLN A 949 15.25 40.65 -69.96
CA GLN A 949 14.03 41.17 -70.60
C GLN A 949 13.53 40.28 -71.74
N TYR A 950 14.40 39.49 -72.39
CA TYR A 950 14.01 38.50 -73.41
C TYR A 950 13.23 37.30 -72.83
N PHE A 951 13.45 36.96 -71.56
CA PHE A 951 12.70 35.94 -70.82
C PHE A 951 11.38 36.48 -70.22
N GLY A 952 10.89 37.64 -70.70
CA GLY A 952 9.72 38.37 -70.19
C GLY A 952 8.41 37.58 -70.07
N ARG A 953 8.34 36.35 -70.59
CA ARG A 953 7.20 35.43 -70.40
C ARG A 953 7.15 34.74 -69.04
N LEU A 954 8.28 34.60 -68.33
CA LEU A 954 8.33 33.96 -67.00
C LEU A 954 8.20 34.97 -65.85
N TYR A 955 8.50 36.24 -66.10
CA TYR A 955 8.41 37.31 -65.11
C TYR A 955 7.02 37.39 -64.41
N PRO A 956 5.88 37.26 -65.12
CA PRO A 956 4.56 37.25 -64.49
C PRO A 956 4.33 36.12 -63.48
N ILE A 957 4.99 34.97 -63.67
CA ILE A 957 4.85 33.80 -62.78
C ILE A 957 5.66 34.05 -61.50
N PHE A 958 6.91 34.49 -61.63
CA PHE A 958 7.76 34.82 -60.49
C PHE A 958 7.22 36.02 -59.69
N SER A 959 6.67 37.03 -60.38
CA SER A 959 6.04 38.16 -59.72
C SER A 959 4.77 37.76 -58.97
N ALA A 960 4.01 36.77 -59.48
CA ALA A 960 2.87 36.21 -58.75
C ALA A 960 3.30 35.52 -57.46
N PHE A 961 4.39 34.73 -57.47
CA PHE A 961 4.97 34.14 -56.26
C PHE A 961 5.34 35.17 -55.19
N ASN A 962 5.94 36.29 -55.61
CA ASN A 962 6.44 37.35 -54.73
C ASN A 962 5.39 38.40 -54.34
N ALA A 963 4.25 38.47 -55.04
CA ALA A 963 3.22 39.51 -54.88
C ALA A 963 2.70 39.75 -53.44
N PRO A 964 2.47 38.73 -52.58
CA PRO A 964 1.83 38.93 -51.28
C PRO A 964 2.80 39.43 -50.21
N PHE A 965 4.10 39.38 -50.47
CA PHE A 965 5.16 39.73 -49.53
C PHE A 965 5.63 41.16 -49.72
N HIS A 966 6.07 41.83 -48.65
CA HIS A 966 6.74 43.14 -48.77
C HIS A 966 7.95 43.06 -49.69
N ASP A 967 8.30 44.16 -50.37
CA ASP A 967 9.37 44.16 -51.37
C ASP A 967 10.73 43.72 -50.81
N ARG A 968 10.99 43.99 -49.52
CA ARG A 968 12.18 43.53 -48.79
C ARG A 968 12.18 42.04 -48.44
N PHE A 969 11.03 41.37 -48.48
CA PHE A 969 10.83 39.97 -48.09
C PHE A 969 10.32 39.10 -49.25
N GLN A 970 10.55 39.50 -50.51
CA GLN A 970 10.14 38.71 -51.67
C GLN A 970 10.80 37.31 -51.70
N TRP A 971 12.02 37.17 -51.16
CA TRP A 971 12.72 35.89 -51.02
C TRP A 971 12.00 34.87 -50.13
N PHE A 972 11.03 35.33 -49.31
CA PHE A 972 10.29 34.49 -48.36
C PHE A 972 9.45 33.41 -49.06
N ALA A 973 9.02 33.65 -50.31
CA ALA A 973 8.36 32.63 -51.13
C ALA A 973 9.24 31.37 -51.30
N SER A 974 10.54 31.54 -51.49
CA SER A 974 11.48 30.43 -51.64
C SER A 974 11.73 29.68 -50.33
N LEU A 975 11.72 30.37 -49.18
CA LEU A 975 11.85 29.75 -47.86
C LEU A 975 10.76 28.69 -47.60
N TYR A 976 9.54 28.93 -48.09
CA TYR A 976 8.46 27.94 -48.05
C TYR A 976 8.73 26.70 -48.91
N PHE A 977 9.42 26.82 -50.04
CA PHE A 977 9.81 25.66 -50.85
C PHE A 977 10.97 24.90 -50.19
N PHE A 978 12.01 25.61 -49.74
CA PHE A 978 13.14 24.98 -49.04
C PHE A 978 12.72 24.26 -47.75
N SER A 979 11.86 24.88 -46.95
CA SER A 979 11.36 24.24 -45.72
C SER A 979 10.58 22.96 -46.00
N ARG A 980 9.83 22.87 -47.12
CA ARG A 980 9.20 21.60 -47.54
C ARG A 980 10.24 20.54 -47.83
N VAL A 981 11.30 20.86 -48.57
CA VAL A 981 12.37 19.90 -48.88
C VAL A 981 13.03 19.39 -47.61
N VAL A 982 13.39 20.29 -46.69
CA VAL A 982 14.04 19.93 -45.42
C VAL A 982 13.14 19.02 -44.59
N ILE A 983 11.86 19.37 -44.41
CA ILE A 983 10.95 18.59 -43.59
C ILE A 983 10.62 17.24 -44.23
N ILE A 984 10.39 17.18 -45.55
CA ILE A 984 10.16 15.92 -46.27
C ILE A 984 11.42 15.03 -46.21
N ALA A 985 12.62 15.60 -46.39
CA ALA A 985 13.87 14.86 -46.32
C ALA A 985 14.12 14.27 -44.93
N PHE A 986 13.96 15.05 -43.86
CA PHE A 986 14.02 14.53 -42.49
C PHE A 986 12.91 13.50 -42.23
N GLY A 987 11.72 13.72 -42.77
CA GLY A 987 10.57 12.82 -42.66
C GLY A 987 10.68 11.50 -43.42
N ILE A 988 11.68 11.33 -44.30
CA ILE A 988 11.91 10.08 -45.07
C ILE A 988 13.26 9.44 -44.73
N LEU A 989 14.35 10.22 -44.70
CA LEU A 989 15.72 9.68 -44.67
C LEU A 989 16.23 9.32 -43.28
N ILE A 990 15.57 9.78 -42.21
CA ILE A 990 15.97 9.48 -40.83
C ILE A 990 15.25 8.22 -40.36
N ASP A 991 16.03 7.15 -40.13
CA ASP A 991 15.54 5.84 -39.71
C ASP A 991 14.99 5.84 -38.27
N ASP A 992 15.60 6.61 -37.37
CA ASP A 992 15.15 6.75 -35.98
C ASP A 992 13.94 7.70 -35.90
N LYS A 993 12.79 7.15 -35.51
CA LYS A 993 11.52 7.90 -35.50
C LYS A 993 11.52 9.08 -34.53
N LEU A 994 12.19 8.96 -33.39
CA LEU A 994 12.26 10.05 -32.41
C LEU A 994 13.15 11.17 -32.95
N ILE A 995 14.33 10.83 -33.48
CA ILE A 995 15.25 11.81 -34.07
C ILE A 995 14.59 12.50 -35.28
N GLN A 996 13.86 11.74 -36.10
CA GLN A 996 13.07 12.26 -37.20
C GLN A 996 12.06 13.31 -36.71
N MET A 997 11.22 12.98 -35.73
CA MET A 997 10.21 13.89 -35.20
C MET A 997 10.82 15.16 -34.60
N VAL A 998 11.91 15.01 -33.84
CA VAL A 998 12.65 16.12 -33.25
C VAL A 998 13.22 17.02 -34.34
N SER A 999 13.85 16.46 -35.36
CA SER A 999 14.45 17.22 -36.48
C SER A 999 13.41 17.98 -37.29
N VAL A 1000 12.27 17.34 -37.58
CA VAL A 1000 11.13 17.94 -38.26
C VAL A 1000 10.52 19.08 -37.42
N THR A 1001 10.30 18.86 -36.13
CA THR A 1001 9.73 19.85 -35.21
C THR A 1001 10.66 21.05 -35.01
N ILE A 1002 11.98 20.82 -34.89
CA ILE A 1002 12.99 21.89 -34.83
C ILE A 1002 12.97 22.70 -36.13
N SER A 1003 12.88 22.05 -37.29
CA SER A 1003 12.79 22.76 -38.58
C SER A 1003 11.57 23.69 -38.64
N SER A 1004 10.41 23.23 -38.16
CA SER A 1004 9.20 24.06 -38.06
C SER A 1004 9.30 25.18 -37.03
N LEU A 1005 9.97 24.95 -35.89
CA LEU A 1005 10.28 26.01 -34.91
C LEU A 1005 11.18 27.09 -35.53
N THR A 1006 12.18 26.67 -36.30
CA THR A 1006 13.11 27.58 -36.98
C THR A 1006 12.37 28.44 -38.00
N LEU A 1007 11.46 27.83 -38.78
CA LEU A 1007 10.61 28.56 -39.72
C LEU A 1007 9.69 29.56 -39.00
N LEU A 1008 9.03 29.14 -37.92
CA LEU A 1008 8.16 30.00 -37.12
C LEU A 1008 8.93 31.20 -36.54
N PHE A 1009 10.14 30.97 -36.03
CA PHE A 1009 11.00 32.02 -35.52
C PHE A 1009 11.41 33.02 -36.60
N VAL A 1010 11.81 32.55 -37.79
CA VAL A 1010 12.12 33.43 -38.92
C VAL A 1010 10.86 34.21 -39.36
N PHE A 1011 9.70 33.56 -39.36
CA PHE A 1011 8.44 34.19 -39.75
C PHE A 1011 8.02 35.31 -38.78
N THR A 1012 8.10 35.08 -37.47
CA THR A 1012 7.75 36.06 -36.44
C THR A 1012 8.74 37.23 -36.38
N LEU A 1013 9.99 37.05 -36.80
CA LEU A 1013 10.93 38.17 -36.95
C LEU A 1013 10.63 39.02 -38.19
N CYS A 1014 10.23 38.40 -39.30
CA CYS A 1014 10.09 39.11 -40.57
C CYS A 1014 8.70 39.73 -40.81
N PHE A 1015 7.60 39.12 -40.33
CA PHE A 1015 6.22 39.51 -40.69
C PHE A 1015 6.08 39.78 -42.21
N PRO A 1016 6.32 38.76 -43.05
CA PRO A 1016 6.66 38.97 -44.45
C PRO A 1016 5.47 39.42 -45.33
N TYR A 1017 4.22 39.14 -44.95
CA TYR A 1017 3.04 39.50 -45.75
C TYR A 1017 2.68 40.99 -45.65
N LYS A 1018 2.21 41.57 -46.77
CA LYS A 1018 1.69 42.96 -46.83
C LYS A 1018 0.45 43.17 -45.97
N ASN A 1019 -0.41 42.16 -45.86
CA ASN A 1019 -1.63 42.21 -45.05
C ASN A 1019 -1.33 41.67 -43.64
N PRO A 1020 -1.54 42.46 -42.56
CA PRO A 1020 -1.23 42.04 -41.20
C PRO A 1020 -2.04 40.81 -40.75
N ALA A 1021 -3.30 40.69 -41.18
CA ALA A 1021 -4.14 39.55 -40.82
C ALA A 1021 -3.58 38.21 -41.34
N SER A 1022 -2.91 38.26 -42.51
CA SER A 1022 -2.20 37.13 -43.11
C SER A 1022 -1.03 36.66 -42.25
N ASN A 1023 -0.26 37.59 -41.70
CA ASN A 1023 0.88 37.27 -40.86
C ASN A 1023 0.42 36.55 -39.58
N TYR A 1024 -0.63 37.07 -38.92
CA TYR A 1024 -1.17 36.42 -37.72
C TYR A 1024 -1.75 35.04 -38.00
N PHE A 1025 -2.41 34.86 -39.14
CA PHE A 1025 -2.98 33.56 -39.51
C PHE A 1025 -1.91 32.51 -39.81
N ASP A 1026 -0.83 32.88 -40.50
CA ASP A 1026 0.26 31.95 -40.78
C ASP A 1026 1.02 31.59 -39.50
N ILE A 1027 1.29 32.58 -38.62
CA ILE A 1027 1.84 32.33 -37.27
C ILE A 1027 0.96 31.34 -36.51
N PHE A 1028 -0.37 31.52 -36.56
CA PHE A 1028 -1.31 30.60 -35.94
C PHE A 1028 -1.18 29.17 -36.51
N LEU A 1029 -1.18 28.99 -37.83
CA LEU A 1029 -1.04 27.67 -38.43
C LEU A 1029 0.33 27.02 -38.17
N GLN A 1030 1.41 27.77 -38.22
CA GLN A 1030 2.75 27.28 -37.89
C GLN A 1030 2.86 26.91 -36.40
N SER A 1031 2.19 27.66 -35.51
CA SER A 1031 2.12 27.33 -34.09
C SER A 1031 1.31 26.03 -33.84
N LEU A 1032 0.24 25.80 -34.61
CA LEU A 1032 -0.50 24.53 -34.57
C LEU A 1032 0.36 23.35 -35.05
N LEU A 1033 1.16 23.55 -36.10
CA LEU A 1033 2.08 22.54 -36.62
C LEU A 1033 3.14 22.18 -35.58
N LEU A 1034 3.74 23.19 -34.95
CA LEU A 1034 4.71 23.03 -33.86
C LEU A 1034 4.08 22.30 -32.66
N LEU A 1035 2.90 22.74 -32.23
CA LEU A 1035 2.17 22.10 -31.13
C LEU A 1035 1.86 20.63 -31.43
N SER A 1036 1.45 20.32 -32.67
CA SER A 1036 1.19 18.95 -33.11
C SER A 1036 2.45 18.08 -33.07
N GLY A 1037 3.60 18.63 -33.46
CA GLY A 1037 4.91 17.96 -33.35
C GLY A 1037 5.33 17.71 -31.90
N VAL A 1038 5.24 18.72 -31.04
CA VAL A 1038 5.60 18.61 -29.61
C VAL A 1038 4.72 17.59 -28.88
N LEU A 1039 3.40 17.62 -29.12
CA LEU A 1039 2.46 16.64 -28.54
C LEU A 1039 2.74 15.22 -29.06
N SER A 1040 3.15 15.09 -30.33
CA SER A 1040 3.53 13.79 -30.92
C SER A 1040 4.84 13.24 -30.35
N ILE A 1041 5.83 14.09 -30.05
CA ILE A 1041 7.05 13.71 -29.33
C ILE A 1041 6.70 13.28 -27.89
N GLY A 1042 5.84 14.03 -27.21
CA GLY A 1042 5.35 13.68 -25.87
C GLY A 1042 4.67 12.31 -25.80
N LYS A 1043 3.99 11.87 -26.88
CA LYS A 1043 3.42 10.52 -27.00
C LYS A 1043 4.51 9.43 -26.94
N TYR A 1044 5.68 9.67 -27.54
CA TYR A 1044 6.76 8.67 -27.61
C TYR A 1044 7.52 8.53 -26.28
N GLY A 1045 7.61 9.61 -25.49
CA GLY A 1045 8.33 9.62 -24.21
C GLY A 1045 7.53 9.13 -23.00
N LEU A 1046 6.19 9.09 -23.05
CA LEU A 1046 5.36 8.74 -21.89
C LEU A 1046 4.92 7.27 -21.92
N LEU A 1047 5.36 6.51 -20.91
CA LEU A 1047 4.94 5.12 -20.69
C LEU A 1047 3.41 5.04 -20.48
N VAL A 1048 2.82 4.08 -21.20
CA VAL A 1048 1.41 3.75 -21.42
C VAL A 1048 0.47 4.11 -20.25
N ASN A 1049 -0.27 5.20 -20.39
CA ASN A 1049 -1.37 5.60 -19.49
C ASN A 1049 -2.52 6.24 -20.27
N LYS A 1050 -3.71 6.34 -19.64
CA LYS A 1050 -4.96 6.99 -20.13
C LYS A 1050 -4.74 8.35 -20.84
N TYR A 1051 -3.67 9.06 -20.47
CA TYR A 1051 -3.24 10.33 -21.06
C TYR A 1051 -2.85 10.24 -22.55
N THR A 1052 -2.37 9.10 -23.05
CA THR A 1052 -2.01 8.93 -24.46
C THR A 1052 -3.22 9.01 -25.38
N PHE A 1053 -4.38 8.51 -24.95
CA PHE A 1053 -5.63 8.61 -25.70
C PHE A 1053 -6.18 10.04 -25.75
N PHE A 1054 -6.03 10.79 -24.65
CA PHE A 1054 -6.39 12.20 -24.62
C PHE A 1054 -5.51 13.03 -25.56
N LEU A 1055 -4.18 12.86 -25.48
CA LEU A 1055 -3.22 13.52 -26.38
C LEU A 1055 -3.52 13.20 -27.85
N PHE A 1056 -3.90 11.95 -28.15
CA PHE A 1056 -4.31 11.52 -29.47
C PHE A 1056 -5.55 12.26 -30.00
N SER A 1057 -6.55 12.45 -29.14
CA SER A 1057 -7.78 13.17 -29.49
C SER A 1057 -7.52 14.66 -29.72
N VAL A 1058 -6.60 15.26 -28.96
CA VAL A 1058 -6.17 16.65 -29.13
C VAL A 1058 -5.45 16.85 -30.45
N VAL A 1059 -4.44 16.02 -30.77
CA VAL A 1059 -3.71 16.12 -32.06
C VAL A 1059 -4.66 15.97 -33.25
N ARG A 1060 -5.65 15.07 -33.17
CA ARG A 1060 -6.71 14.93 -34.19
C ARG A 1060 -7.52 16.21 -34.36
N ALA A 1061 -7.97 16.83 -33.27
CA ALA A 1061 -8.70 18.09 -33.33
C ALA A 1061 -7.87 19.22 -33.97
N LEU A 1062 -6.57 19.30 -33.63
CA LEU A 1062 -5.65 20.28 -34.20
C LEU A 1062 -5.49 20.11 -35.73
N MET A 1063 -5.46 18.87 -36.23
CA MET A 1063 -5.36 18.61 -37.68
C MET A 1063 -6.60 19.03 -38.46
N ILE A 1064 -7.80 18.94 -37.86
CA ILE A 1064 -9.07 19.28 -38.54
C ILE A 1064 -9.32 20.79 -38.54
N LEU A 1065 -8.80 21.51 -37.55
CA LEU A 1065 -9.08 22.93 -37.33
C LEU A 1065 -8.80 23.84 -38.56
N PRO A 1066 -7.66 23.72 -39.29
CA PRO A 1066 -7.42 24.53 -40.48
C PRO A 1066 -8.45 24.30 -41.60
N PHE A 1067 -8.97 23.07 -41.72
CA PHE A 1067 -10.00 22.75 -42.71
C PHE A 1067 -11.34 23.40 -42.37
N ILE A 1068 -11.73 23.37 -41.09
CA ILE A 1068 -12.92 24.08 -40.62
C ILE A 1068 -12.80 25.59 -40.91
N LEU A 1069 -11.63 26.17 -40.65
CA LEU A 1069 -11.37 27.59 -40.93
C LEU A 1069 -11.46 27.92 -42.44
N LEU A 1070 -10.93 27.03 -43.29
CA LEU A 1070 -11.08 27.14 -44.75
C LEU A 1070 -12.54 27.05 -45.18
N LEU A 1071 -13.32 26.09 -44.65
CA LEU A 1071 -14.74 25.94 -44.97
C LEU A 1071 -15.56 27.15 -44.52
N LEU A 1072 -15.32 27.67 -43.31
CA LEU A 1072 -15.98 28.87 -42.81
C LEU A 1072 -15.66 30.09 -43.68
N ARG A 1073 -14.40 30.22 -44.11
CA ARG A 1073 -13.98 31.29 -45.03
C ARG A 1073 -14.59 31.12 -46.41
N TRP A 1074 -14.61 29.90 -46.96
CA TRP A 1074 -15.23 29.61 -48.24
C TRP A 1074 -16.74 29.89 -48.19
N PHE A 1075 -17.43 29.45 -47.13
CA PHE A 1075 -18.83 29.74 -46.89
C PHE A 1075 -19.08 31.24 -46.71
N TYR A 1076 -18.19 31.98 -46.04
CA TYR A 1076 -18.26 33.44 -45.95
C TYR A 1076 -18.09 34.09 -47.33
N CYS A 1077 -17.09 33.70 -48.11
CA CYS A 1077 -16.86 34.21 -49.47
C CYS A 1077 -18.05 33.88 -50.39
N PHE A 1078 -18.62 32.68 -50.28
CA PHE A 1078 -19.81 32.25 -51.00
C PHE A 1078 -21.07 33.02 -50.55
N SER A 1079 -21.23 33.26 -49.25
CA SER A 1079 -22.32 34.07 -48.70
C SER A 1079 -22.22 35.54 -49.12
N VAL A 1080 -21.00 36.08 -49.22
CA VAL A 1080 -20.73 37.41 -49.77
C VAL A 1080 -21.04 37.43 -51.28
N TRP A 1081 -20.65 36.38 -52.00
CA TRP A 1081 -20.93 36.22 -53.44
C TRP A 1081 -22.43 36.14 -53.76
N ILE A 1082 -23.25 35.61 -52.84
CA ILE A 1082 -24.72 35.50 -52.95
C ILE A 1082 -25.46 36.67 -52.27
N ASN A 1083 -24.76 37.73 -51.84
CA ASN A 1083 -25.37 38.90 -51.17
C ASN A 1083 -26.13 38.58 -49.84
N LEU A 1084 -25.75 37.52 -49.13
CA LEU A 1084 -26.28 37.14 -47.80
C LEU A 1084 -25.43 37.69 -46.62
N LYS A 1085 -24.65 38.75 -46.86
CA LYS A 1085 -23.62 39.26 -45.94
C LYS A 1085 -24.15 39.62 -44.55
N ASP A 1086 -25.36 40.19 -44.47
CA ASP A 1086 -25.96 40.61 -43.20
C ASP A 1086 -26.48 39.42 -42.39
N TRP A 1087 -26.99 38.38 -43.06
CA TRP A 1087 -27.47 37.16 -42.42
C TRP A 1087 -26.34 36.39 -41.71
N PHE A 1088 -25.16 36.30 -42.35
CA PHE A 1088 -24.01 35.59 -41.76
C PHE A 1088 -23.34 36.37 -40.62
N ARG A 1089 -23.25 37.70 -40.74
CA ARG A 1089 -22.66 38.57 -39.70
C ARG A 1089 -23.49 38.52 -38.41
N ASP A 1090 -24.81 38.61 -38.51
CA ASP A 1090 -25.68 38.74 -37.35
C ASP A 1090 -25.94 37.42 -36.62
N ARG A 1091 -25.99 36.28 -37.30
CA ARG A 1091 -26.28 34.99 -36.63
C ARG A 1091 -25.06 34.20 -36.18
N ILE A 1092 -23.94 34.23 -36.91
CA ILE A 1092 -22.81 33.32 -36.65
C ILE A 1092 -21.63 34.07 -36.04
N LEU A 1093 -21.14 35.14 -36.68
CA LEU A 1093 -19.98 35.89 -36.18
C LEU A 1093 -20.26 36.57 -34.84
N ASN A 1094 -21.43 37.18 -34.65
CA ASN A 1094 -21.80 37.77 -33.36
C ASN A 1094 -22.00 36.71 -32.26
N LYS A 1095 -22.51 35.51 -32.59
CA LYS A 1095 -22.61 34.41 -31.60
C LYS A 1095 -21.24 33.82 -31.24
N VAL A 1096 -20.34 33.66 -32.21
CA VAL A 1096 -18.97 33.18 -31.96
C VAL A 1096 -18.17 34.21 -31.16
N ARG A 1097 -18.32 35.51 -31.48
CA ARG A 1097 -17.68 36.60 -30.72
C ARG A 1097 -18.22 36.70 -29.29
N TYR A 1098 -19.53 36.48 -29.10
CA TYR A 1098 -20.15 36.41 -27.77
C TYR A 1098 -19.70 35.17 -26.97
N PHE A 1099 -19.43 34.04 -27.65
CA PHE A 1099 -18.94 32.81 -27.01
C PHE A 1099 -17.44 32.89 -26.65
N LEU A 1100 -16.62 33.54 -27.47
CA LEU A 1100 -15.18 33.74 -27.24
C LEU A 1100 -14.83 34.86 -26.26
N LEU A 1101 -15.76 35.77 -25.95
CA LEU A 1101 -15.58 36.83 -24.94
C LEU A 1101 -16.15 36.46 -23.56
N LYS A 1102 -16.87 35.34 -23.45
CA LYS A 1102 -17.53 34.89 -22.21
C LYS A 1102 -16.83 33.69 -21.54
N ASN A 1103 -15.89 33.07 -22.24
CA ASN A 1103 -14.91 32.11 -21.72
C ASN A 1103 -13.52 32.70 -21.92
#